data_AF-A0A1H2QIE5-F1
#
_entry.id   AF-A0A1H2QIE5-F1
#
_cell.length_a   1.000
_cell.length_b   1.000
_cell.length_c   1.000
_cell.angle_alpha   90.00
_cell.angle_beta   90.00
_cell.angle_gamma   90.00
#
_symmetry.space_group_name_H-M   'P 1'
#
loop_
_entity.id
_entity.type
_entity.pdbx_description
1 polymer ?
#
loop_
_entity_poly.entity_id
_entity_poly.type
_entity_poly.pdbx_seq_one_letter_code
_entity_poly.pdbx_strand_id
1 'polypeptide(L)'
;MRRLSVKLVTFICLLSLLTSLLPAVSFGATQSFFAPSETSGSISVKLYPMENVTSGQTKLVTFGVPFPRGSITPANVSKIRVLKGGTEIPAFVEMQTPWRSITNSSLDGASVRIARIQIQNTFTSVYPNSETITVEWGLNNRSQNIPTLTNPRSAWHQVTTGTFAAADNVYEPDVYAVLPKDFLAKGVLKGTRMNTFDSSITETRDNPTTMDATEHWPGYTEMEHAFKNNFYMLVNEDDPGVIAGDSGSGYRSDYKTNYDPWLYDRAATMYTLYMRSGSLKSLREAVRHTDYYKTKIYPATTTPSRAVGLFTIKNPDPNGWPGGNGAMYSYDESMAYTYWLTGDNDMLTYIPLIVQAHETNDEPTRWDPSLGTWTERHTAFRLLANLIAYEVTGNATYKTNVLNQTADFIWHQNGAGGLIPANRVDGGLYHYGSQHGDGVPGDLIGSTWMSVLTQDAMVRAYAFTEDTNIANFVKRMGTFLNNASRSDAYHSFDTYVGALRYPDYMVKYDGTTDALDGGRGSASDPTGGTTIEHDLEVGNAIMWADYFGQLLGGSPNTTWESTVTDLYNGYDIGVNFWIRPAGPTAGKTAYRITPNRKWGWEFRTTGSFTWLASQLLSGSSPGGDTTAPTVSITAPTSGQTVSGTITLSANATDNVGVAGVQFKVDGTNVGTEDTSSPYSISYSTTGLAAGSHSITAVARDAAGNTTTSSAVSVTISAPADTTAPTVSITAPTSGQTVSGTITVTANASDNVGVAGVQFKVDGTNIGTEDTSSPYSISYNTTSLTNGSHSITAVARDAAGNTTTSSSVPVTISNSATGTVTFQQGVNSYTGAKDVSLTSQYSGNGGNIISGTLKVFDQTSQTTPYEIDSLLRFDSISIPAGKTVASAKLTLKMNTWATGFTMEGRYMQTDYDPTYSLIGWQNRKSGAQWATAGAKGSGTDYVAGKSFTINSFTATGDQVIDITLDPTIVQGWLTTPSTNQGVLLYIDNPTNIALDIYSAEDATTANRPKLSITYQ
;
A
#
# COMPACT_ATOMS: atom_id res chain seq x y z
N MET A 1 -5.39 -50.34 -34.86
CA MET A 1 -6.30 -49.16 -34.91
C MET A 1 -7.31 -49.27 -33.77
N ARG A 2 -7.56 -48.18 -33.02
CA ARG A 2 -8.28 -48.10 -31.71
C ARG A 2 -7.46 -48.48 -30.46
N ARG A 3 -6.41 -47.70 -30.16
CA ARG A 3 -5.90 -47.49 -28.78
C ARG A 3 -4.88 -46.32 -28.66
N LEU A 4 -4.93 -45.34 -29.58
CA LEU A 4 -4.01 -44.18 -29.57
C LEU A 4 -4.69 -42.80 -29.54
N SER A 5 -6.01 -42.72 -29.40
CA SER A 5 -6.76 -41.47 -29.62
C SER A 5 -7.44 -40.87 -28.38
N VAL A 6 -7.23 -41.41 -27.18
CA VAL A 6 -7.87 -40.88 -25.94
C VAL A 6 -6.87 -40.15 -25.03
N LYS A 7 -5.57 -40.47 -25.08
CA LYS A 7 -4.54 -39.77 -24.30
C LYS A 7 -4.12 -38.42 -24.88
N LEU A 8 -4.26 -38.20 -26.19
CA LEU A 8 -3.89 -36.93 -26.84
C LEU A 8 -4.96 -35.85 -26.64
N VAL A 9 -6.24 -36.22 -26.62
CA VAL A 9 -7.36 -35.27 -26.42
C VAL A 9 -7.47 -34.82 -24.97
N THR A 10 -7.14 -35.68 -24.01
CA THR A 10 -7.14 -35.31 -22.58
C THR A 10 -5.96 -34.39 -22.21
N PHE A 11 -4.83 -34.48 -22.93
CA PHE A 11 -3.66 -33.62 -22.72
C PHE A 11 -3.85 -32.22 -23.35
N ILE A 12 -4.56 -32.13 -24.49
CA ILE A 12 -4.85 -30.84 -25.15
C ILE A 12 -5.97 -30.06 -24.44
N CYS A 13 -6.95 -30.76 -23.83
CA CYS A 13 -7.99 -30.10 -23.01
C CYS A 13 -7.50 -29.65 -21.62
N LEU A 14 -6.46 -30.28 -21.05
CA LEU A 14 -5.86 -29.77 -19.80
C LEU A 14 -4.97 -28.54 -20.04
N LEU A 15 -4.30 -28.45 -21.19
CA LEU A 15 -3.44 -27.30 -21.54
C LEU A 15 -4.24 -26.04 -21.89
N SER A 16 -5.49 -26.18 -22.33
CA SER A 16 -6.39 -25.07 -22.65
C SER A 16 -7.25 -24.57 -21.47
N LEU A 17 -7.28 -25.31 -20.35
CA LEU A 17 -7.87 -24.83 -19.08
C LEU A 17 -6.83 -24.27 -18.09
N LEU A 18 -5.53 -24.53 -18.28
CA LEU A 18 -4.47 -23.95 -17.44
C LEU A 18 -3.96 -22.58 -17.90
N THR A 19 -4.25 -22.16 -19.14
CA THR A 19 -3.85 -20.84 -19.65
C THR A 19 -4.83 -19.71 -19.28
N SER A 20 -5.98 -20.02 -18.67
CA SER A 20 -6.98 -19.03 -18.24
C SER A 20 -7.00 -18.77 -16.73
N LEU A 21 -6.05 -19.32 -15.96
CA LEU A 21 -5.93 -19.15 -14.51
C LEU A 21 -4.56 -18.68 -14.03
N LEU A 22 -3.64 -18.39 -14.96
CA LEU A 22 -2.47 -17.58 -14.66
C LEU A 22 -2.84 -16.11 -14.89
N PRO A 23 -2.62 -15.19 -13.94
CA PRO A 23 -2.70 -13.78 -14.28
C PRO A 23 -1.74 -13.57 -15.45
N ALA A 24 -2.22 -12.93 -16.52
CA ALA A 24 -1.32 -12.39 -17.52
C ALA A 24 -0.24 -11.64 -16.73
N VAL A 25 1.02 -12.06 -16.86
CA VAL A 25 2.13 -11.30 -16.31
C VAL A 25 2.08 -9.97 -17.06
N SER A 26 1.47 -8.97 -16.44
CA SER A 26 1.53 -7.62 -16.94
C SER A 26 2.99 -7.24 -16.81
N PHE A 27 3.73 -7.22 -17.91
CA PHE A 27 4.98 -6.49 -17.95
C PHE A 27 4.66 -5.09 -17.43
N GLY A 28 5.30 -4.70 -16.32
CA GLY A 28 5.16 -3.34 -15.82
C GLY A 28 5.49 -2.35 -16.93
N ALA A 29 4.84 -1.19 -16.95
CA ALA A 29 5.17 -0.16 -17.92
C ALA A 29 6.68 0.16 -17.82
N THR A 30 7.37 0.21 -18.96
CA THR A 30 8.79 0.59 -19.05
C THR A 30 9.00 1.87 -18.27
N GLN A 31 9.96 1.88 -17.33
CA GLN A 31 10.20 3.07 -16.52
C GLN A 31 10.64 4.25 -17.40
N SER A 32 10.36 5.47 -16.93
CA SER A 32 10.83 6.70 -17.59
C SER A 32 12.36 6.75 -17.68
N PHE A 33 12.84 7.39 -18.75
CA PHE A 33 14.27 7.57 -19.03
C PHE A 33 14.97 8.35 -17.92
N PHE A 34 14.32 9.40 -17.42
CA PHE A 34 14.82 10.18 -16.30
C PHE A 34 14.24 9.65 -14.99
N ALA A 35 15.09 9.59 -13.96
CA ALA A 35 14.62 9.38 -12.59
C ALA A 35 13.61 10.48 -12.19
N PRO A 36 12.60 10.15 -11.36
CA PRO A 36 11.62 11.13 -10.89
C PRO A 36 12.30 12.26 -10.11
N SER A 37 11.71 13.45 -10.16
CA SER A 37 12.17 14.61 -9.39
C SER A 37 11.95 14.40 -7.89
N GLU A 38 12.92 14.79 -7.08
CA GLU A 38 12.85 14.76 -5.62
C GLU A 38 12.90 16.18 -5.09
N THR A 39 11.74 16.81 -4.88
CA THR A 39 11.65 18.23 -4.49
C THR A 39 12.13 18.51 -3.07
N SER A 40 12.24 17.46 -2.25
CA SER A 40 12.78 17.48 -0.89
C SER A 40 13.39 16.13 -0.56
N GLY A 41 14.37 16.12 0.33
CA GLY A 41 15.03 14.90 0.77
C GLY A 41 16.32 15.17 1.51
N SER A 42 17.03 14.10 1.85
CA SER A 42 18.35 14.17 2.46
C SER A 42 19.22 13.01 2.04
N ILE A 43 20.53 13.23 1.97
CA ILE A 43 21.53 12.18 1.78
C ILE A 43 22.62 12.26 2.84
N SER A 44 23.12 11.11 3.27
CA SER A 44 24.34 11.02 4.09
C SER A 44 25.57 11.03 3.19
N VAL A 45 26.47 11.98 3.41
CA VAL A 45 27.73 12.11 2.66
C VAL A 45 28.87 11.77 3.59
N LYS A 46 29.71 10.82 3.18
CA LYS A 46 30.91 10.42 3.92
C LYS A 46 32.08 11.31 3.50
N LEU A 47 32.70 11.96 4.47
CA LEU A 47 33.88 12.80 4.28
C LEU A 47 35.12 12.01 4.70
N TYR A 48 35.94 11.63 3.73
CA TYR A 48 37.18 10.91 3.95
C TYR A 48 38.35 11.89 3.93
N PRO A 49 38.92 12.28 5.08
CA PRO A 49 40.21 12.96 5.12
C PRO A 49 41.30 12.05 4.56
N MET A 50 42.10 12.55 3.63
CA MET A 50 43.26 11.81 3.09
C MET A 50 44.42 11.80 4.08
N GLU A 51 45.48 11.06 3.77
CA GLU A 51 46.61 10.76 4.65
C GLU A 51 47.36 12.03 5.10
N ASN A 52 47.22 13.14 4.36
CA ASN A 52 47.82 14.42 4.70
C ASN A 52 47.02 15.24 5.73
N VAL A 53 45.83 14.78 6.13
CA VAL A 53 44.96 15.46 7.09
C VAL A 53 45.05 14.76 8.45
N THR A 54 45.49 15.49 9.48
CA THR A 54 45.61 14.97 10.84
C THR A 54 44.43 15.38 11.72
N SER A 55 44.21 14.62 12.80
CA SER A 55 43.15 14.91 13.77
C SER A 55 43.31 16.32 14.37
N GLY A 56 42.20 17.04 14.47
CA GLY A 56 42.12 18.44 14.91
C GLY A 56 42.31 19.47 13.79
N GLN A 57 42.67 19.08 12.56
CA GLN A 57 42.81 20.02 11.45
C GLN A 57 41.46 20.42 10.87
N THR A 58 41.33 21.71 10.55
CA THR A 58 40.21 22.23 9.76
C THR A 58 40.60 22.26 8.29
N LYS A 59 39.78 21.63 7.46
CA LYS A 59 39.99 21.55 6.01
C LYS A 59 38.76 22.07 5.26
N LEU A 60 39.04 22.72 4.14
CA LEU A 60 38.03 23.06 3.15
C LEU A 60 37.61 21.76 2.44
N VAL A 61 36.31 21.50 2.40
CA VAL A 61 35.73 20.36 1.68
C VAL A 61 34.85 20.92 0.58
N THR A 62 35.12 20.57 -0.67
CA THR A 62 34.29 20.97 -1.82
C THR A 62 33.84 19.73 -2.57
N PHE A 63 32.55 19.65 -2.89
CA PHE A 63 31.97 18.56 -3.64
C PHE A 63 30.66 18.97 -4.32
N GLY A 64 30.25 18.27 -5.37
CA GLY A 64 28.95 18.48 -5.97
C GLY A 64 27.97 17.38 -5.63
N VAL A 65 26.69 17.75 -5.53
CA VAL A 65 25.56 16.85 -5.32
C VAL A 65 24.69 16.82 -6.59
N PRO A 66 24.54 15.65 -7.24
CA PRO A 66 23.81 15.52 -8.48
C PRO A 66 22.30 15.30 -8.26
N PHE A 67 21.46 16.23 -8.69
CA PHE A 67 20.01 16.17 -8.53
C PHE A 67 19.28 15.72 -9.81
N PRO A 68 18.28 14.81 -9.71
CA PRO A 68 17.39 14.49 -10.83
C PRO A 68 16.72 15.75 -11.40
N ARG A 69 16.38 15.70 -12.69
CA ARG A 69 15.78 16.84 -13.40
C ARG A 69 14.48 17.27 -12.72
N GLY A 70 14.34 18.57 -12.46
CA GLY A 70 13.18 19.13 -11.77
C GLY A 70 13.20 19.06 -10.24
N SER A 71 14.18 18.39 -9.62
CA SER A 71 14.27 18.28 -8.15
C SER A 71 14.47 19.64 -7.47
N ILE A 72 15.41 20.46 -7.98
CA ILE A 72 15.73 21.77 -7.40
C ILE A 72 15.71 22.82 -8.51
N THR A 73 14.99 23.92 -8.30
CA THR A 73 15.07 25.10 -9.17
C THR A 73 16.26 25.98 -8.77
N PRO A 74 16.79 26.84 -9.66
CA PRO A 74 17.86 27.78 -9.30
C PRO A 74 17.53 28.64 -8.06
N ALA A 75 16.28 29.06 -7.90
CA ALA A 75 15.82 29.82 -6.73
C ALA A 75 15.86 28.99 -5.42
N ASN A 76 15.68 27.68 -5.51
CA ASN A 76 15.66 26.76 -4.37
C ASN A 76 17.06 26.24 -3.97
N VAL A 77 18.15 26.69 -4.61
CA VAL A 77 19.53 26.41 -4.15
C VAL A 77 19.76 26.92 -2.72
N SER A 78 19.04 27.98 -2.33
CA SER A 78 19.00 28.51 -0.96
C SER A 78 18.41 27.55 0.07
N LYS A 79 17.74 26.47 -0.37
CA LYS A 79 17.14 25.44 0.49
C LYS A 79 18.00 24.19 0.63
N ILE A 80 19.18 24.17 0.02
CA ILE A 80 20.15 23.09 0.23
C ILE A 80 20.98 23.46 1.45
N ARG A 81 20.89 22.68 2.53
CA ARG A 81 21.63 22.92 3.77
C ARG A 81 22.46 21.71 4.16
N VAL A 82 23.51 21.94 4.94
CA VAL A 82 24.43 20.90 5.39
C VAL A 82 24.34 20.78 6.90
N LEU A 83 24.19 19.56 7.40
CA LEU A 83 24.11 19.27 8.82
C LEU A 83 25.25 18.34 9.25
N LYS A 84 25.79 18.56 10.45
CA LYS A 84 26.72 17.66 11.14
C LYS A 84 26.13 17.32 12.50
N GLY A 85 25.89 16.02 12.76
CA GLY A 85 25.22 15.58 13.99
C GLY A 85 23.83 16.20 14.19
N GLY A 86 23.07 16.41 13.11
CA GLY A 86 21.74 17.05 13.13
C GLY A 86 21.74 18.57 13.29
N THR A 87 22.90 19.21 13.43
CA THR A 87 23.02 20.67 13.53
C THR A 87 23.49 21.26 12.22
N GLU A 88 22.82 22.30 11.72
CA GLU A 88 23.21 23.00 10.49
C GLU A 88 24.59 23.68 10.66
N ILE A 89 25.48 23.48 9.68
CA ILE A 89 26.81 24.09 9.64
C ILE A 89 26.93 25.07 8.46
N PRO A 90 27.81 26.09 8.54
CA PRO A 90 28.04 27.01 7.44
C PRO A 90 28.46 26.31 6.15
N ALA A 91 27.73 26.59 5.07
CA ALA A 91 28.04 26.08 3.74
C ALA A 91 27.90 27.16 2.67
N PHE A 92 28.81 27.16 1.70
CA PHE A 92 28.59 27.80 0.41
C PHE A 92 27.88 26.79 -0.49
N VAL A 93 26.79 27.21 -1.13
CA VAL A 93 26.10 26.35 -2.10
C VAL A 93 25.70 27.17 -3.31
N GLU A 94 26.05 26.66 -4.49
CA GLU A 94 25.67 27.24 -5.77
C GLU A 94 25.18 26.16 -6.75
N MET A 95 24.44 26.57 -7.77
CA MET A 95 24.22 25.73 -8.94
C MET A 95 25.49 25.71 -9.78
N GLN A 96 26.24 24.61 -9.72
CA GLN A 96 27.45 24.42 -10.50
C GLN A 96 27.14 24.16 -11.97
N THR A 97 26.16 23.31 -12.23
CA THR A 97 25.71 22.98 -13.58
C THR A 97 24.20 22.80 -13.56
N PRO A 98 23.44 23.51 -14.40
CA PRO A 98 22.01 23.25 -14.55
C PRO A 98 21.75 22.02 -15.41
N TRP A 99 20.54 21.49 -15.34
CA TRP A 99 20.03 20.63 -16.40
C TRP A 99 19.91 21.45 -17.68
N ARG A 100 20.47 20.92 -18.76
CA ARG A 100 20.41 21.52 -20.08
C ARG A 100 19.32 20.86 -20.91
N SER A 101 18.76 21.61 -21.85
CA SER A 101 17.94 21.06 -22.92
C SER A 101 18.27 21.74 -24.24
N ILE A 102 18.53 20.94 -25.26
CA ILE A 102 18.88 21.41 -26.60
C ILE A 102 17.63 21.87 -27.34
N THR A 103 16.54 21.12 -27.23
CA THR A 103 15.30 21.29 -28.01
C THR A 103 14.21 22.04 -27.25
N ASN A 104 14.25 22.05 -25.92
CA ASN A 104 13.21 22.66 -25.08
C ASN A 104 13.77 23.78 -24.18
N SER A 105 13.62 25.03 -24.63
CA SER A 105 14.10 26.21 -23.90
C SER A 105 13.42 26.43 -22.54
N SER A 106 12.24 25.83 -22.29
CA SER A 106 11.58 25.94 -20.98
C SER A 106 12.21 25.02 -19.92
N LEU A 107 12.95 23.99 -20.35
CA LEU A 107 13.66 23.07 -19.47
C LEU A 107 15.14 23.44 -19.32
N ASP A 108 15.73 24.11 -20.31
CA ASP A 108 17.13 24.51 -20.30
C ASP A 108 17.41 25.53 -19.18
N GLY A 109 18.23 25.16 -18.20
CA GLY A 109 18.53 26.02 -17.05
C GLY A 109 17.45 26.02 -15.95
N ALA A 110 16.32 25.34 -16.15
CA ALA A 110 15.18 25.43 -15.24
C ALA A 110 15.35 24.66 -13.92
N SER A 111 16.28 23.70 -13.88
CA SER A 111 16.60 22.94 -12.67
C SER A 111 18.10 22.74 -12.51
N VAL A 112 18.54 22.58 -11.26
CA VAL A 112 19.91 22.27 -10.87
C VAL A 112 20.20 20.82 -11.25
N ARG A 113 21.27 20.58 -12.01
CA ARG A 113 21.81 19.24 -12.21
C ARG A 113 22.84 18.93 -11.14
N ILE A 114 23.78 19.83 -10.90
CA ILE A 114 24.82 19.69 -9.88
C ILE A 114 24.79 20.92 -8.98
N ALA A 115 24.59 20.71 -7.68
CA ALA A 115 24.81 21.75 -6.67
C ALA A 115 26.20 21.58 -6.08
N ARG A 116 27.07 22.58 -6.22
CA ARG A 116 28.37 22.58 -5.55
C ARG A 116 28.18 23.06 -4.12
N ILE A 117 28.72 22.28 -3.18
CA ILE A 117 28.72 22.54 -1.76
C ILE A 117 30.16 22.70 -1.30
N GLN A 118 30.43 23.73 -0.49
CA GLN A 118 31.72 23.93 0.14
C GLN A 118 31.53 24.25 1.63
N ILE A 119 32.25 23.53 2.49
CA ILE A 119 32.22 23.68 3.95
C ILE A 119 33.64 23.75 4.52
N GLN A 120 33.75 24.27 5.74
CA GLN A 120 34.92 24.08 6.59
C GLN A 120 34.62 22.98 7.60
N ASN A 121 35.39 21.90 7.60
CA ASN A 121 35.21 20.80 8.55
C ASN A 121 36.48 20.58 9.37
N THR A 122 36.34 20.60 10.70
CA THR A 122 37.38 20.14 11.61
C THR A 122 37.26 18.64 11.77
N PHE A 123 38.31 17.91 11.37
CA PHE A 123 38.33 16.45 11.36
C PHE A 123 38.88 15.91 12.66
N THR A 124 38.12 15.02 13.28
CA THR A 124 38.55 14.17 14.39
C THR A 124 39.00 12.80 13.88
N SER A 125 38.36 12.32 12.82
CA SER A 125 38.75 11.11 12.09
C SER A 125 39.97 11.35 11.21
N VAL A 126 40.76 10.31 10.97
CA VAL A 126 41.89 10.29 10.03
C VAL A 126 41.73 9.11 9.09
N TYR A 127 42.34 9.18 7.91
CA TYR A 127 42.36 8.09 6.93
C TYR A 127 42.72 6.74 7.59
N PRO A 128 42.02 5.62 7.29
CA PRO A 128 40.97 5.46 6.28
C PRO A 128 39.53 5.74 6.77
N ASN A 129 39.36 6.28 7.98
CA ASN A 129 38.04 6.52 8.55
C ASN A 129 37.40 7.80 7.98
N SER A 130 36.06 7.80 7.86
CA SER A 130 35.28 8.97 7.43
C SER A 130 34.47 9.58 8.55
N GLU A 131 34.18 10.88 8.45
CA GLU A 131 33.07 11.51 9.17
C GLU A 131 31.81 11.56 8.28
N THR A 132 30.62 11.69 8.86
CA THR A 132 29.37 11.80 8.10
C THR A 132 28.75 13.18 8.29
N ILE A 133 28.33 13.78 7.19
CA ILE A 133 27.43 14.94 7.16
C ILE A 133 26.13 14.55 6.47
N THR A 134 25.09 15.35 6.67
CA THR A 134 23.82 15.22 5.93
C THR A 134 23.66 16.44 5.03
N VAL A 135 23.35 16.22 3.76
CA VAL A 135 22.88 17.27 2.85
C VAL A 135 21.36 17.13 2.76
N GLU A 136 20.63 18.17 3.15
CA GLU A 136 19.16 18.22 3.10
C GLU A 136 18.71 19.29 2.10
N TRP A 137 17.59 19.06 1.42
CA TRP A 137 17.00 20.03 0.52
C TRP A 137 15.47 20.12 0.60
N GLY A 138 14.94 21.22 0.08
CA GLY A 138 13.50 21.40 -0.22
C GLY A 138 12.64 21.90 0.93
N LEU A 139 12.83 21.36 2.14
CA LEU A 139 11.98 21.67 3.30
C LEU A 139 12.34 22.99 3.98
N ASN A 140 13.62 23.15 4.34
CA ASN A 140 14.09 24.24 5.17
C ASN A 140 15.03 25.17 4.39
N ASN A 141 14.93 26.47 4.65
CA ASN A 141 15.91 27.43 4.14
C ASN A 141 17.26 27.24 4.86
N ARG A 142 18.37 27.34 4.12
CA ARG A 142 19.71 27.37 4.71
C ARG A 142 19.90 28.67 5.50
N SER A 143 20.17 28.55 6.79
CA SER A 143 20.42 29.67 7.70
C SER A 143 21.90 29.99 7.85
N GLN A 144 22.79 29.00 7.67
CA GLN A 144 24.23 29.14 7.84
C GLN A 144 24.93 29.20 6.47
N ASN A 145 25.39 30.39 6.06
CA ASN A 145 25.94 30.63 4.73
C ASN A 145 27.42 31.00 4.77
N ILE A 146 28.21 30.40 3.87
CA ILE A 146 29.51 30.93 3.46
C ILE A 146 29.26 31.72 2.16
N PRO A 147 29.61 33.02 2.09
CA PRO A 147 29.16 33.89 1.00
C PRO A 147 29.97 33.74 -0.30
N THR A 148 31.20 33.23 -0.21
CA THR A 148 32.14 33.21 -1.33
C THR A 148 32.73 31.82 -1.52
N LEU A 149 32.73 31.36 -2.78
CA LEU A 149 33.48 30.17 -3.17
C LEU A 149 34.98 30.42 -3.00
N THR A 150 35.62 29.64 -2.14
CA THR A 150 37.09 29.53 -2.12
C THR A 150 37.52 28.59 -3.25
N ASN A 151 38.63 28.88 -3.93
CA ASN A 151 39.14 28.01 -4.99
C ASN A 151 39.32 26.56 -4.47
N PRO A 152 38.59 25.56 -4.99
CA PRO A 152 38.66 24.19 -4.49
C PRO A 152 40.08 23.60 -4.49
N ARG A 153 40.91 23.99 -5.47
CA ARG A 153 42.32 23.57 -5.57
C ARG A 153 43.19 24.03 -4.39
N SER A 154 42.77 25.01 -3.58
CA SER A 154 43.56 25.45 -2.42
C SER A 154 43.60 24.42 -1.29
N ALA A 155 42.75 23.40 -1.33
CA ALA A 155 42.72 22.29 -0.39
C ALA A 155 42.96 20.95 -1.09
N TRP A 156 43.91 20.96 -2.02
CA TRP A 156 44.44 19.78 -2.68
C TRP A 156 45.91 19.63 -2.30
N HIS A 157 46.39 18.39 -2.29
CA HIS A 157 47.79 18.07 -2.07
C HIS A 157 48.33 17.19 -3.19
N GLN A 158 49.64 17.19 -3.34
CA GLN A 158 50.31 16.36 -4.31
C GLN A 158 50.27 14.90 -3.83
N VAL A 159 49.90 13.99 -4.73
CA VAL A 159 49.93 12.55 -4.49
C VAL A 159 51.40 12.10 -4.48
N THR A 160 51.79 11.40 -3.41
CA THR A 160 53.17 10.94 -3.22
C THR A 160 53.29 9.43 -3.03
N THR A 161 52.17 8.71 -2.96
CA THR A 161 52.08 7.26 -2.73
C THR A 161 50.96 6.65 -3.57
N GLY A 162 51.00 5.34 -3.81
CA GLY A 162 50.02 4.61 -4.63
C GLY A 162 50.37 4.59 -6.13
N THR A 163 49.35 4.69 -7.00
CA THR A 163 49.50 4.62 -8.47
C THR A 163 50.41 5.71 -9.05
N PHE A 164 50.49 6.87 -8.39
CA PHE A 164 51.25 8.03 -8.85
C PHE A 164 52.39 8.37 -7.87
N ALA A 165 53.59 8.54 -8.42
CA ALA A 165 54.74 9.04 -7.70
C ALA A 165 54.73 10.58 -7.69
N ALA A 166 55.42 11.20 -6.73
CA ALA A 166 55.50 12.66 -6.63
C ALA A 166 55.95 13.35 -7.95
N ALA A 167 56.82 12.70 -8.73
CA ALA A 167 57.30 13.21 -10.01
C ALA A 167 56.23 13.28 -11.12
N ASP A 168 55.12 12.55 -10.99
CA ASP A 168 54.01 12.63 -11.94
C ASP A 168 53.21 13.93 -11.81
N ASN A 169 53.41 14.67 -10.72
CA ASN A 169 52.76 15.95 -10.43
C ASN A 169 51.22 15.88 -10.42
N VAL A 170 50.69 14.77 -9.90
CA VAL A 170 49.25 14.53 -9.73
C VAL A 170 48.80 15.05 -8.37
N TYR A 171 47.65 15.70 -8.33
CA TYR A 171 47.05 16.23 -7.11
C TYR A 171 45.69 15.59 -6.86
N GLU A 172 45.30 15.57 -5.58
CA GLU A 172 43.96 15.16 -5.14
C GLU A 172 43.43 16.07 -4.03
N PRO A 173 42.10 16.12 -3.81
CA PRO A 173 41.53 16.80 -2.66
C PRO A 173 42.09 16.28 -1.33
N ASP A 174 42.31 17.17 -0.36
CA ASP A 174 42.59 16.79 1.03
C ASP A 174 41.47 15.94 1.65
N VAL A 175 40.24 16.10 1.15
CA VAL A 175 39.06 15.38 1.62
C VAL A 175 38.20 14.98 0.43
N TYR A 176 37.88 13.70 0.32
CA TYR A 176 36.86 13.22 -0.61
C TYR A 176 35.49 13.17 0.04
N ALA A 177 34.47 13.67 -0.66
CA ALA A 177 33.08 13.49 -0.29
C ALA A 177 32.49 12.35 -1.12
N VAL A 178 32.14 11.24 -0.46
CA VAL A 178 31.56 10.06 -1.07
C VAL A 178 30.05 10.10 -0.88
N LEU A 179 29.33 10.19 -2.00
CA LEU A 179 27.87 10.16 -2.08
C LEU A 179 27.32 8.72 -2.02
N PRO A 180 26.06 8.51 -1.56
CA PRO A 180 25.43 7.19 -1.56
C PRO A 180 25.24 6.63 -2.98
N LYS A 181 25.52 5.33 -3.16
CA LYS A 181 25.40 4.65 -4.45
C LYS A 181 23.97 4.71 -5.03
N ASP A 182 22.94 4.57 -4.20
CA ASP A 182 21.54 4.64 -4.67
C ASP A 182 21.16 6.02 -5.20
N PHE A 183 21.84 7.05 -4.71
CA PHE A 183 21.67 8.41 -5.20
C PHE A 183 22.42 8.63 -6.52
N LEU A 184 23.64 8.10 -6.64
CA LEU A 184 24.46 8.17 -7.86
C LEU A 184 23.83 7.40 -9.04
N ALA A 185 23.24 6.24 -8.77
CA ALA A 185 22.64 5.35 -9.77
C ALA A 185 21.41 5.94 -10.48
N LYS A 186 20.87 7.07 -10.01
CA LYS A 186 19.79 7.83 -10.66
C LYS A 186 20.15 8.41 -12.03
N GLY A 187 21.42 8.28 -12.45
CA GLY A 187 21.85 8.59 -13.81
C GLY A 187 22.08 10.06 -14.10
N VAL A 188 22.17 10.90 -13.07
CA VAL A 188 22.30 12.35 -13.23
C VAL A 188 23.66 12.75 -13.82
N LEU A 189 24.74 12.09 -13.40
CA LEU A 189 26.09 12.39 -13.88
C LEU A 189 26.26 11.94 -15.33
N LYS A 190 25.99 10.67 -15.63
CA LYS A 190 26.19 10.10 -16.97
C LYS A 190 25.08 10.46 -17.99
N GLY A 191 23.87 10.74 -17.52
CA GLY A 191 22.69 10.92 -18.36
C GLY A 191 21.88 9.64 -18.58
N THR A 192 22.29 8.50 -18.01
CA THR A 192 21.59 7.21 -18.09
C THR A 192 21.44 6.57 -16.73
N ARG A 193 20.28 5.95 -16.47
CA ARG A 193 19.99 5.25 -15.20
C ARG A 193 20.81 3.97 -15.07
N MET A 194 21.10 3.59 -13.83
CA MET A 194 21.87 2.40 -13.48
C MET A 194 21.22 1.71 -12.29
N ASN A 195 21.57 0.45 -12.07
CA ASN A 195 21.40 -0.17 -10.76
C ASN A 195 22.72 -0.12 -10.00
N THR A 196 22.62 -0.06 -8.68
CA THR A 196 23.77 -0.16 -7.80
C THR A 196 24.35 -1.56 -7.86
N PHE A 197 25.64 -1.69 -7.51
CA PHE A 197 26.23 -3.00 -7.29
C PHE A 197 25.51 -3.72 -6.15
N ASP A 198 25.42 -5.03 -6.26
CA ASP A 198 24.97 -5.88 -5.18
C ASP A 198 25.78 -5.55 -3.91
N SER A 199 25.07 -5.39 -2.80
CA SER A 199 25.65 -5.06 -1.51
C SER A 199 26.67 -6.06 -0.96
N SER A 200 26.61 -7.31 -1.40
CA SER A 200 27.58 -8.35 -1.08
C SER A 200 28.94 -8.11 -1.75
N ILE A 201 28.98 -7.33 -2.84
CA ILE A 201 30.21 -6.96 -3.52
C ILE A 201 30.88 -5.83 -2.75
N THR A 202 31.85 -6.22 -1.93
CA THR A 202 32.67 -5.28 -1.17
C THR A 202 33.62 -4.50 -2.07
N GLU A 203 34.17 -3.40 -1.55
CA GLU A 203 35.17 -2.59 -2.23
C GLU A 203 36.46 -3.36 -2.53
N THR A 204 36.84 -4.35 -1.71
CA THR A 204 38.07 -5.12 -1.87
C THR A 204 38.04 -5.96 -3.14
N ARG A 205 39.19 -6.05 -3.85
CA ARG A 205 39.37 -6.97 -4.97
C ARG A 205 39.01 -8.40 -4.55
N ASP A 206 38.21 -9.09 -5.36
CA ASP A 206 37.89 -10.48 -5.06
C ASP A 206 39.11 -11.35 -5.28
N ASN A 207 39.29 -12.35 -4.43
CA ASN A 207 40.27 -13.38 -4.70
C ASN A 207 39.73 -14.24 -5.86
N PRO A 208 40.44 -14.32 -6.99
CA PRO A 208 39.98 -15.12 -8.12
C PRO A 208 39.75 -16.58 -7.76
N THR A 209 40.40 -17.12 -6.71
CA THR A 209 40.21 -18.51 -6.24
C THR A 209 38.94 -18.73 -5.39
N THR A 210 38.31 -17.65 -4.93
CA THR A 210 37.05 -17.69 -4.17
C THR A 210 35.85 -17.25 -5.00
N MET A 211 36.09 -16.73 -6.21
CA MET A 211 35.02 -16.55 -7.20
C MET A 211 34.49 -17.92 -7.62
N ASP A 212 33.21 -17.99 -7.95
CA ASP A 212 32.60 -19.27 -8.31
C ASP A 212 33.28 -19.84 -9.56
N ALA A 213 33.52 -21.15 -9.53
CA ALA A 213 34.02 -21.92 -10.66
C ALA A 213 32.88 -22.38 -11.60
N THR A 214 31.62 -22.18 -11.19
CA THR A 214 30.44 -22.56 -11.97
C THR A 214 30.31 -21.65 -13.19
N GLU A 215 30.53 -22.25 -14.36
CA GLU A 215 30.11 -21.73 -15.65
C GLU A 215 28.57 -21.54 -15.57
N HIS A 216 28.08 -20.30 -15.65
CA HIS A 216 26.66 -19.88 -15.53
C HIS A 216 26.13 -19.59 -14.12
N TRP A 217 26.35 -18.37 -13.65
CA TRP A 217 25.63 -17.83 -12.51
C TRP A 217 24.25 -17.29 -12.93
N PRO A 218 23.16 -17.57 -12.18
CA PRO A 218 21.87 -16.92 -12.42
C PRO A 218 21.95 -15.40 -12.13
N GLY A 219 21.76 -14.57 -13.16
CA GLY A 219 21.74 -13.11 -13.03
C GLY A 219 23.03 -12.43 -13.50
N TYR A 220 23.30 -11.22 -12.99
CA TYR A 220 24.36 -10.33 -13.50
C TYR A 220 25.44 -9.95 -12.47
N THR A 221 25.45 -10.58 -11.31
CA THR A 221 26.42 -10.29 -10.23
C THR A 221 27.86 -10.59 -10.66
N GLU A 222 28.07 -11.60 -11.51
CA GLU A 222 29.41 -11.94 -12.02
C GLU A 222 30.00 -10.82 -12.88
N MET A 223 29.20 -10.12 -13.69
CA MET A 223 29.63 -8.90 -14.40
C MET A 223 30.12 -7.82 -13.42
N GLU A 224 29.50 -7.69 -12.25
CA GLU A 224 29.89 -6.69 -11.26
C GLU A 224 31.21 -7.05 -10.56
N HIS A 225 31.41 -8.34 -10.25
CA HIS A 225 32.71 -8.87 -9.82
C HIS A 225 33.78 -8.65 -10.90
N ALA A 226 33.45 -8.92 -12.17
CA ALA A 226 34.34 -8.69 -13.30
C ALA A 226 34.73 -7.22 -13.44
N PHE A 227 33.76 -6.30 -13.33
CA PHE A 227 34.02 -4.87 -13.39
C PHE A 227 34.93 -4.41 -12.24
N LYS A 228 34.67 -4.86 -11.00
CA LYS A 228 35.53 -4.55 -9.85
C LYS A 228 36.95 -5.11 -10.03
N ASN A 229 37.07 -6.36 -10.46
CA ASN A 229 38.38 -6.97 -10.66
C ASN A 229 39.15 -6.33 -11.82
N ASN A 230 38.46 -5.95 -12.90
CA ASN A 230 39.01 -5.16 -14.00
C ASN A 230 39.59 -3.84 -13.50
N PHE A 231 38.87 -3.13 -12.61
CA PHE A 231 39.37 -1.93 -11.97
C PHE A 231 40.70 -2.17 -11.25
N TYR A 232 40.79 -3.18 -10.39
CA TYR A 232 42.03 -3.50 -9.68
C TYR A 232 43.17 -3.99 -10.58
N MET A 233 42.85 -4.59 -11.72
CA MET A 233 43.85 -4.90 -12.74
C MET A 233 44.38 -3.65 -13.43
N LEU A 234 43.52 -2.67 -13.70
CA LEU A 234 43.92 -1.39 -14.26
C LEU A 234 44.79 -0.61 -13.25
N VAL A 235 44.35 -0.51 -12.00
CA VAL A 235 45.06 0.15 -10.89
C VAL A 235 45.76 -0.90 -10.02
N ASN A 236 46.98 -1.29 -10.42
CA ASN A 236 47.81 -2.34 -9.81
C ASN A 236 48.19 -2.14 -8.31
N GLU A 237 47.35 -1.53 -7.48
CA GLU A 237 47.67 -1.09 -6.13
C GLU A 237 47.65 -2.22 -5.09
N ASP A 238 46.96 -3.35 -5.36
CA ASP A 238 46.76 -4.45 -4.40
C ASP A 238 47.09 -5.86 -4.96
N ASP A 239 47.77 -5.99 -6.11
CA ASP A 239 48.12 -7.31 -6.66
C ASP A 239 49.58 -7.72 -6.33
N PRO A 240 49.82 -8.54 -5.27
CA PRO A 240 51.15 -9.01 -4.91
C PRO A 240 51.77 -9.98 -5.93
N GLY A 241 50.98 -10.50 -6.88
CA GLY A 241 51.43 -11.34 -7.99
C GLY A 241 51.97 -10.55 -9.18
N VAL A 242 51.62 -9.26 -9.34
CA VAL A 242 52.14 -8.41 -10.41
C VAL A 242 53.58 -7.97 -10.09
N ILE A 243 54.54 -8.88 -10.23
CA ILE A 243 55.97 -8.61 -10.03
C ILE A 243 56.54 -7.91 -11.28
N ALA A 244 57.36 -6.88 -11.08
CA ALA A 244 58.05 -6.13 -12.14
C ALA A 244 58.90 -7.00 -13.11
N GLY A 245 59.22 -8.24 -12.75
CA GLY A 245 60.04 -9.19 -13.53
C GLY A 245 59.27 -10.09 -14.50
N ASP A 246 57.94 -10.10 -14.46
CA ASP A 246 57.10 -10.83 -15.43
C ASP A 246 56.88 -9.98 -16.71
N SER A 247 57.83 -9.06 -16.96
CA SER A 247 57.88 -7.96 -17.92
C SER A 247 58.68 -8.25 -19.18
N GLY A 248 59.26 -9.45 -19.31
CA GLY A 248 59.88 -9.90 -20.57
C GLY A 248 58.90 -10.02 -21.75
N SER A 249 57.62 -9.71 -21.54
CA SER A 249 56.55 -9.91 -22.52
C SER A 249 55.40 -8.87 -22.48
N GLY A 250 55.58 -7.69 -21.86
CA GLY A 250 54.72 -6.52 -22.13
C GLY A 250 53.32 -6.45 -21.47
N TYR A 251 53.06 -7.18 -20.39
CA TYR A 251 51.71 -7.34 -19.82
C TYR A 251 51.27 -6.28 -18.77
N ARG A 252 52.17 -5.42 -18.26
CA ARG A 252 51.77 -4.23 -17.47
C ARG A 252 51.48 -3.11 -18.45
N SER A 253 50.26 -2.56 -18.45
CA SER A 253 50.00 -1.31 -19.17
C SER A 253 50.81 -0.22 -18.50
N ASP A 254 51.96 0.15 -19.07
CA ASP A 254 52.64 1.37 -18.68
C ASP A 254 51.83 2.55 -19.20
N TYR A 255 50.75 2.90 -18.49
CA TYR A 255 49.82 3.95 -18.88
C TYR A 255 50.49 5.34 -19.01
N LYS A 256 51.74 5.46 -18.55
CA LYS A 256 52.52 6.69 -18.61
C LYS A 256 53.33 6.82 -19.90
N THR A 257 53.69 5.71 -20.53
CA THR A 257 54.58 5.70 -21.71
C THR A 257 54.01 4.94 -22.90
N ASN A 258 53.10 4.01 -22.65
CA ASN A 258 52.43 3.23 -23.68
C ASN A 258 51.15 3.95 -24.12
N TYR A 259 51.07 4.21 -25.43
CA TYR A 259 49.94 4.87 -26.08
C TYR A 259 48.83 3.90 -26.49
N ASP A 260 48.86 2.66 -26.00
CA ASP A 260 47.86 1.64 -26.28
C ASP A 260 46.46 2.26 -26.31
N PRO A 261 45.65 1.91 -27.32
CA PRO A 261 44.40 2.60 -27.59
C PRO A 261 43.32 2.40 -26.53
N TRP A 262 43.62 1.88 -25.34
CA TRP A 262 42.66 1.46 -24.32
C TRP A 262 42.78 2.30 -23.03
N LEU A 263 43.48 3.44 -23.11
CA LEU A 263 43.65 4.37 -21.99
C LEU A 263 42.71 5.57 -22.03
N TYR A 264 42.00 5.79 -23.15
CA TYR A 264 41.24 7.02 -23.40
C TYR A 264 40.01 7.18 -22.50
N ASP A 265 39.38 6.08 -22.11
CA ASP A 265 38.15 6.03 -21.32
C ASP A 265 38.37 5.58 -19.87
N ARG A 266 39.59 5.17 -19.53
CA ARG A 266 39.95 4.55 -18.26
C ARG A 266 39.40 5.29 -17.04
N ALA A 267 39.56 6.60 -16.99
CA ALA A 267 39.04 7.40 -15.87
C ALA A 267 37.50 7.44 -15.84
N ALA A 268 36.83 7.51 -16.99
CA ALA A 268 35.37 7.49 -17.09
C ALA A 268 34.79 6.11 -16.70
N THR A 269 35.50 5.03 -17.00
CA THR A 269 35.17 3.68 -16.53
C THR A 269 35.23 3.58 -15.00
N MET A 270 36.27 4.14 -14.37
CA MET A 270 36.39 4.21 -12.90
C MET A 270 35.27 5.04 -12.27
N TYR A 271 34.86 6.14 -12.92
CA TYR A 271 33.69 6.90 -12.48
C TYR A 271 32.39 6.10 -12.61
N THR A 272 32.23 5.31 -13.67
CA THR A 272 31.07 4.43 -13.83
C THR A 272 31.03 3.37 -12.72
N LEU A 273 32.19 2.81 -12.34
CA LEU A 273 32.30 1.93 -11.18
C LEU A 273 31.89 2.66 -9.88
N TYR A 274 32.41 3.86 -9.64
CA TYR A 274 32.04 4.68 -8.48
C TYR A 274 30.52 4.96 -8.42
N MET A 275 29.90 5.31 -9.55
CA MET A 275 28.47 5.60 -9.60
C MET A 275 27.61 4.40 -9.19
N ARG A 276 28.08 3.17 -9.44
CA ARG A 276 27.35 1.95 -9.07
C ARG A 276 27.72 1.40 -7.69
N SER A 277 28.97 1.57 -7.25
CA SER A 277 29.47 1.00 -5.99
C SER A 277 29.46 1.97 -4.81
N GLY A 278 29.58 3.28 -5.04
CA GLY A 278 29.83 4.28 -4.00
C GLY A 278 31.21 4.15 -3.33
N SER A 279 32.16 3.44 -3.95
CA SER A 279 33.51 3.20 -3.41
C SER A 279 34.37 4.47 -3.40
N LEU A 280 35.04 4.74 -2.27
CA LEU A 280 36.05 5.78 -2.17
C LEU A 280 37.20 5.52 -3.13
N LYS A 281 37.71 4.29 -3.17
CA LYS A 281 38.85 3.87 -3.99
C LYS A 281 38.61 4.15 -5.47
N SER A 282 37.44 3.77 -5.99
CA SER A 282 37.09 4.04 -7.40
C SER A 282 37.03 5.54 -7.69
N LEU A 283 36.41 6.34 -6.80
CA LEU A 283 36.37 7.80 -6.94
C LEU A 283 37.77 8.43 -6.91
N ARG A 284 38.57 8.04 -5.92
CA ARG A 284 39.92 8.57 -5.70
C ARG A 284 40.81 8.30 -6.90
N GLU A 285 40.83 7.06 -7.38
CA GLU A 285 41.63 6.69 -8.55
C GLU A 285 41.10 7.36 -9.82
N ALA A 286 39.78 7.51 -9.99
CA ALA A 286 39.22 8.25 -11.13
C ALA A 286 39.66 9.72 -11.16
N VAL A 287 39.63 10.41 -10.01
CA VAL A 287 40.06 11.81 -9.88
C VAL A 287 41.56 11.94 -10.18
N ARG A 288 42.40 11.08 -9.59
CA ARG A 288 43.85 11.08 -9.81
C ARG A 288 44.22 10.80 -11.27
N HIS A 289 43.57 9.83 -11.92
CA HIS A 289 43.78 9.56 -13.34
C HIS A 289 43.33 10.73 -14.20
N THR A 290 42.22 11.39 -13.86
CA THR A 290 41.78 12.59 -14.59
C THR A 290 42.78 13.74 -14.43
N ASP A 291 43.28 13.99 -13.21
CA ASP A 291 44.28 15.02 -12.93
C ASP A 291 45.61 14.71 -13.64
N TYR A 292 46.00 13.43 -13.76
CA TYR A 292 47.13 13.02 -14.59
C TYR A 292 46.88 13.26 -16.08
N TYR A 293 45.76 12.77 -16.63
CA TYR A 293 45.49 12.80 -18.07
C TYR A 293 45.31 14.20 -18.62
N LYS A 294 44.76 15.15 -17.86
CA LYS A 294 44.74 16.55 -18.30
C LYS A 294 46.14 17.13 -18.52
N THR A 295 47.15 16.69 -17.76
CA THR A 295 48.55 17.14 -17.97
C THR A 295 49.16 16.57 -19.26
N LYS A 296 48.48 15.61 -19.87
CA LYS A 296 48.87 14.95 -21.12
C LYS A 296 48.04 15.46 -22.30
N ILE A 297 47.44 16.62 -22.17
CA ILE A 297 46.75 17.31 -23.26
C ILE A 297 47.62 18.45 -23.75
N TYR A 298 47.84 18.53 -25.05
CA TYR A 298 48.53 19.66 -25.64
C TYR A 298 47.79 20.98 -25.35
N PRO A 299 48.45 21.98 -24.76
CA PRO A 299 47.81 23.23 -24.38
C PRO A 299 47.45 24.09 -25.60
N ALA A 300 46.59 25.10 -25.39
CA ALA A 300 46.12 26.02 -26.42
C ALA A 300 47.23 26.73 -27.23
N THR A 301 48.44 26.83 -26.68
CA THR A 301 49.61 27.49 -27.30
C THR A 301 50.42 26.57 -28.21
N THR A 302 50.01 25.30 -28.36
CA THR A 302 50.74 24.30 -29.14
C THR A 302 50.75 24.65 -30.64
N THR A 303 51.90 24.50 -31.28
CA THR A 303 52.07 24.61 -32.74
C THR A 303 52.50 23.26 -33.29
N PRO A 304 51.86 22.74 -34.36
CA PRO A 304 50.72 23.30 -35.09
C PRO A 304 49.40 23.27 -34.29
N SER A 305 48.46 24.17 -34.63
CA SER A 305 47.19 24.31 -33.91
C SER A 305 46.30 23.06 -33.92
N ARG A 306 46.45 22.18 -34.92
CA ARG A 306 45.75 20.88 -35.00
C ARG A 306 46.12 19.91 -33.87
N ALA A 307 47.28 20.12 -33.23
CA ALA A 307 47.74 19.31 -32.12
C ALA A 307 47.10 19.70 -30.78
N VAL A 308 46.52 20.91 -30.69
CA VAL A 308 45.86 21.39 -29.47
C VAL A 308 44.77 20.41 -29.05
N GLY A 309 44.74 20.05 -27.76
CA GLY A 309 43.76 19.11 -27.23
C GLY A 309 44.07 17.64 -27.45
N LEU A 310 45.07 17.29 -28.29
CA LEU A 310 45.48 15.90 -28.48
C LEU A 310 46.26 15.36 -27.28
N PHE A 311 46.20 14.04 -27.13
CA PHE A 311 46.88 13.31 -26.07
C PHE A 311 48.37 13.14 -26.37
N THR A 312 49.23 13.73 -25.54
CA THR A 312 50.69 13.80 -25.76
C THR A 312 51.39 12.44 -25.66
N ILE A 313 50.78 11.47 -24.97
CA ILE A 313 51.35 10.11 -24.86
C ILE A 313 51.31 9.40 -26.22
N LYS A 314 50.29 9.67 -27.04
CA LYS A 314 50.11 9.03 -28.36
C LYS A 314 51.14 9.50 -29.37
N ASN A 315 51.38 10.80 -29.43
CA ASN A 315 52.42 11.38 -30.26
C ASN A 315 53.08 12.52 -29.48
N PRO A 316 54.32 12.35 -29.01
CA PRO A 316 55.00 13.38 -28.22
C PRO A 316 55.50 14.55 -29.06
N ASP A 317 55.63 14.40 -30.39
CA ASP A 317 55.96 15.50 -31.30
C ASP A 317 54.69 16.08 -31.93
N PRO A 318 54.31 17.34 -31.60
CA PRO A 318 53.13 17.97 -32.19
C PRO A 318 53.27 18.19 -33.72
N ASN A 319 54.49 18.16 -34.26
CA ASN A 319 54.74 18.36 -35.70
C ASN A 319 54.69 17.06 -36.52
N GLY A 320 54.84 15.89 -35.89
CA GLY A 320 54.86 14.59 -36.58
C GLY A 320 53.54 14.23 -37.26
N TRP A 321 53.57 13.35 -38.27
CA TRP A 321 52.37 12.74 -38.84
C TRP A 321 52.09 11.39 -38.15
N PRO A 322 50.84 11.08 -37.77
CA PRO A 322 49.64 11.89 -37.90
C PRO A 322 49.35 12.61 -36.58
N GLY A 323 50.00 13.74 -36.30
CA GLY A 323 49.69 14.63 -35.17
C GLY A 323 48.30 15.29 -35.22
N GLY A 324 47.35 14.60 -35.86
CA GLY A 324 45.93 14.91 -35.96
C GLY A 324 45.02 13.66 -35.89
N ASN A 325 45.43 12.47 -36.37
CA ASN A 325 44.59 11.25 -36.34
C ASN A 325 44.57 10.55 -34.97
N GLY A 326 44.46 11.33 -33.90
CA GLY A 326 44.55 10.87 -32.51
C GLY A 326 43.51 11.49 -31.58
N ALA A 327 42.57 12.28 -32.10
CA ALA A 327 41.53 12.94 -31.29
C ALA A 327 40.66 11.92 -30.54
N MET A 328 40.48 10.72 -31.09
CA MET A 328 39.83 9.58 -30.42
C MET A 328 40.42 9.22 -29.05
N TYR A 329 41.65 9.63 -28.75
CA TYR A 329 42.30 9.39 -27.45
C TYR A 329 42.11 10.53 -26.45
N SER A 330 41.52 11.64 -26.87
CA SER A 330 41.24 12.80 -26.03
C SER A 330 39.78 12.77 -25.58
N TYR A 331 39.59 12.68 -24.26
CA TYR A 331 38.28 12.50 -23.63
C TYR A 331 38.05 13.50 -22.51
N ASP A 332 36.93 14.21 -22.56
CA ASP A 332 36.57 15.28 -21.63
C ASP A 332 35.51 14.86 -20.61
N GLU A 333 34.89 13.70 -20.79
CA GLU A 333 33.86 13.17 -19.89
C GLU A 333 34.36 13.01 -18.44
N SER A 334 35.57 12.47 -18.24
CA SER A 334 36.18 12.33 -16.91
C SER A 334 36.49 13.69 -16.26
N MET A 335 36.78 14.71 -17.07
CA MET A 335 36.97 16.08 -16.61
C MET A 335 35.66 16.69 -16.11
N ALA A 336 34.55 16.42 -16.81
CA ALA A 336 33.22 16.82 -16.34
C ALA A 336 32.85 16.13 -15.02
N TYR A 337 33.11 14.82 -14.87
CA TYR A 337 32.89 14.11 -13.61
C TYR A 337 33.75 14.66 -12.47
N THR A 338 35.04 14.93 -12.71
CA THR A 338 35.93 15.55 -11.71
C THR A 338 35.44 16.92 -11.32
N TYR A 339 35.08 17.76 -12.30
CA TYR A 339 34.50 19.08 -12.06
C TYR A 339 33.25 18.96 -11.18
N TRP A 340 32.28 18.12 -11.56
CA TRP A 340 31.04 17.97 -10.82
C TRP A 340 31.22 17.39 -9.43
N LEU A 341 32.08 16.39 -9.23
CA LEU A 341 32.20 15.71 -7.93
C LEU A 341 33.13 16.42 -6.95
N THR A 342 34.13 17.16 -7.43
CA THR A 342 35.14 17.83 -6.57
C THR A 342 35.04 19.35 -6.57
N GLY A 343 34.30 19.92 -7.52
CA GLY A 343 34.23 21.36 -7.75
C GLY A 343 35.44 21.94 -8.49
N ASP A 344 36.43 21.14 -8.91
CA ASP A 344 37.67 21.65 -9.52
C ASP A 344 37.41 22.36 -10.88
N ASN A 345 37.44 23.70 -10.84
CA ASN A 345 37.25 24.54 -12.03
C ASN A 345 38.39 24.39 -13.06
N ASP A 346 39.53 23.81 -12.69
CA ASP A 346 40.67 23.64 -13.60
C ASP A 346 40.29 22.81 -14.84
N MET A 347 39.38 21.85 -14.68
CA MET A 347 38.82 21.03 -15.77
C MET A 347 38.22 21.86 -16.91
N LEU A 348 37.63 23.02 -16.59
CA LEU A 348 36.95 23.88 -17.57
C LEU A 348 37.91 24.46 -18.62
N THR A 349 39.21 24.53 -18.29
CA THR A 349 40.25 24.99 -19.23
C THR A 349 40.53 23.97 -20.33
N TYR A 350 40.40 22.68 -20.02
CA TYR A 350 40.83 21.58 -20.89
C TYR A 350 39.70 21.03 -21.77
N ILE A 351 38.45 21.05 -21.29
CA ILE A 351 37.29 20.59 -22.05
C ILE A 351 37.21 21.24 -23.46
N PRO A 352 37.33 22.57 -23.62
CA PRO A 352 37.32 23.19 -24.96
C PRO A 352 38.48 22.75 -25.86
N LEU A 353 39.64 22.43 -25.30
CA LEU A 353 40.80 21.97 -26.08
C LEU A 353 40.51 20.62 -26.71
N ILE A 354 39.87 19.72 -25.96
CA ILE A 354 39.48 18.40 -26.46
C ILE A 354 38.43 18.52 -27.56
N VAL A 355 37.44 19.40 -27.41
CA VAL A 355 36.50 19.69 -28.52
C VAL A 355 37.25 20.21 -29.74
N GLN A 356 38.17 21.15 -29.56
CA GLN A 356 39.00 21.65 -30.67
C GLN A 356 39.74 20.51 -31.37
N ALA A 357 40.35 19.58 -30.63
CA ALA A 357 41.03 18.43 -31.21
C ALA A 357 40.11 17.60 -32.11
N HIS A 358 38.87 17.34 -31.69
CA HIS A 358 37.90 16.60 -32.49
C HIS A 358 37.39 17.38 -33.70
N GLU A 359 37.22 18.70 -33.57
CA GLU A 359 36.71 19.54 -34.65
C GLU A 359 37.78 19.89 -35.71
N THR A 360 39.07 19.89 -35.36
CA THR A 360 40.16 20.28 -36.28
C THR A 360 40.85 19.13 -37.00
N ASN A 361 40.60 17.87 -36.63
CA ASN A 361 41.36 16.72 -37.13
C ASN A 361 40.64 15.88 -38.21
N ASP A 362 39.91 16.58 -39.08
CA ASP A 362 39.53 16.19 -40.44
C ASP A 362 38.70 14.91 -40.67
N GLU A 363 38.16 14.21 -39.65
CA GLU A 363 37.10 13.20 -39.89
C GLU A 363 35.71 13.86 -39.87
N PRO A 364 35.04 14.02 -41.02
CA PRO A 364 33.73 14.65 -41.08
C PRO A 364 32.68 13.74 -40.44
N THR A 365 31.73 14.35 -39.74
CA THR A 365 30.60 13.61 -39.14
C THR A 365 29.68 13.07 -40.21
N ARG A 366 29.44 13.86 -41.26
CA ARG A 366 28.71 13.43 -42.44
C ARG A 366 29.58 12.54 -43.32
N TRP A 367 29.19 11.27 -43.43
CA TRP A 367 29.84 10.33 -44.33
C TRP A 367 29.67 10.73 -45.81
N ASP A 368 30.73 10.50 -46.59
CA ASP A 368 30.75 10.62 -48.04
C ASP A 368 31.66 9.51 -48.63
N PRO A 369 31.28 8.89 -49.78
CA PRO A 369 32.07 7.82 -50.40
C PRO A 369 33.48 8.27 -50.87
N SER A 370 33.74 9.58 -50.99
CA SER A 370 35.03 10.14 -51.36
C SER A 370 35.96 10.41 -50.16
N LEU A 371 35.50 10.22 -48.92
CA LEU A 371 36.33 10.38 -47.74
C LEU A 371 37.48 9.39 -47.75
N GLY A 372 38.65 9.83 -47.26
CA GLY A 372 39.82 8.97 -47.08
C GLY A 372 39.75 8.10 -45.82
N THR A 373 39.20 8.65 -44.73
CA THR A 373 38.95 7.91 -43.48
C THR A 373 37.59 8.28 -42.91
N TRP A 374 36.92 7.31 -42.28
CA TRP A 374 35.70 7.49 -41.51
C TRP A 374 35.48 6.25 -40.64
N THR A 375 35.27 6.42 -39.35
CA THR A 375 34.90 5.32 -38.44
C THR A 375 33.85 5.78 -37.44
N GLU A 376 33.02 4.84 -36.97
CA GLU A 376 32.01 5.09 -35.95
C GLU A 376 32.65 5.58 -34.64
N ARG A 377 33.83 5.06 -34.26
CA ARG A 377 34.53 5.46 -33.03
C ARG A 377 34.90 6.94 -33.00
N HIS A 378 35.53 7.45 -34.05
CA HIS A 378 35.99 8.85 -34.07
C HIS A 378 34.82 9.81 -34.03
N THR A 379 33.80 9.54 -34.84
CA THR A 379 32.61 10.38 -34.91
C THR A 379 31.77 10.31 -33.62
N ALA A 380 31.70 9.14 -32.96
CA ALA A 380 31.08 9.00 -31.64
C ALA A 380 31.75 9.87 -30.57
N PHE A 381 33.08 9.86 -30.52
CA PHE A 381 33.83 10.62 -29.52
C PHE A 381 33.82 12.12 -29.79
N ARG A 382 33.74 12.53 -31.07
CA ARG A 382 33.48 13.91 -31.43
C ARG A 382 32.09 14.38 -30.95
N LEU A 383 31.05 13.55 -31.09
CA LEU A 383 29.72 13.86 -30.57
C LEU A 383 29.76 13.98 -29.04
N LEU A 384 30.40 13.04 -28.35
CA LEU A 384 30.55 13.07 -26.90
C LEU A 384 31.30 14.32 -26.42
N ALA A 385 32.43 14.69 -27.03
CA ALA A 385 33.16 15.90 -26.64
C ALA A 385 32.29 17.16 -26.73
N ASN A 386 31.54 17.32 -27.83
CA ASN A 386 30.62 18.44 -27.97
C ASN A 386 29.45 18.37 -26.95
N LEU A 387 28.91 17.19 -26.69
CA LEU A 387 27.86 16.99 -25.67
C LEU A 387 28.35 17.38 -24.28
N ILE A 388 29.48 16.83 -23.84
CA ILE A 388 30.08 17.11 -22.53
C ILE A 388 30.37 18.60 -22.38
N ALA A 389 30.99 19.21 -23.39
CA ALA A 389 31.28 20.62 -23.36
C ALA A 389 30.01 21.48 -23.30
N TYR A 390 28.94 21.09 -24.01
CA TYR A 390 27.64 21.76 -23.88
C TYR A 390 27.01 21.57 -22.50
N GLU A 391 27.03 20.36 -21.96
CA GLU A 391 26.49 20.03 -20.64
C GLU A 391 27.12 20.90 -19.55
N VAL A 392 28.45 21.05 -19.59
CA VAL A 392 29.21 21.80 -18.59
C VAL A 392 29.10 23.31 -18.82
N THR A 393 29.24 23.79 -20.06
CA THR A 393 29.40 25.23 -20.34
C THR A 393 28.14 25.94 -20.82
N GLY A 394 27.19 25.22 -21.41
CA GLY A 394 26.02 25.78 -22.10
C GLY A 394 26.36 26.53 -23.40
N ASN A 395 27.57 26.37 -23.94
CA ASN A 395 28.00 27.11 -25.14
C ASN A 395 27.19 26.69 -26.39
N ALA A 396 26.64 27.68 -27.09
CA ALA A 396 25.76 27.48 -28.24
C ALA A 396 26.44 26.84 -29.47
N THR A 397 27.76 26.99 -29.62
CA THR A 397 28.52 26.33 -30.69
C THR A 397 28.48 24.82 -30.51
N TYR A 398 28.76 24.33 -29.30
CA TYR A 398 28.72 22.90 -29.02
C TYR A 398 27.30 22.34 -29.17
N LYS A 399 26.28 23.08 -28.73
CA LYS A 399 24.87 22.76 -28.99
C LYS A 399 24.59 22.56 -30.48
N THR A 400 25.08 23.47 -31.32
CA THR A 400 24.89 23.42 -32.78
C THR A 400 25.61 22.22 -33.38
N ASN A 401 26.84 21.95 -32.94
CA ASN A 401 27.60 20.77 -33.37
C ASN A 401 26.86 19.48 -33.03
N VAL A 402 26.33 19.33 -31.81
CA VAL A 402 25.52 18.16 -31.41
C VAL A 402 24.32 17.98 -32.35
N LEU A 403 23.55 19.04 -32.63
CA LEU A 403 22.40 18.96 -33.52
C LEU A 403 22.78 18.54 -34.95
N ASN A 404 23.88 19.08 -35.48
CA ASN A 404 24.35 18.73 -36.83
C ASN A 404 24.83 17.27 -36.89
N GLN A 405 25.61 16.82 -35.91
CA GLN A 405 26.18 15.49 -35.90
C GLN A 405 25.13 14.39 -35.70
N THR A 406 24.18 14.61 -34.79
CA THR A 406 23.05 13.69 -34.60
C THR A 406 22.19 13.60 -35.87
N ALA A 407 21.97 14.72 -36.56
CA ALA A 407 21.28 14.73 -37.85
C ALA A 407 22.07 14.00 -38.96
N ASP A 408 23.40 14.14 -39.00
CA ASP A 408 24.26 13.42 -39.94
C ASP A 408 24.18 11.90 -39.73
N PHE A 409 24.23 11.43 -38.48
CA PHE A 409 24.08 10.00 -38.18
C PHE A 409 22.71 9.45 -38.58
N ILE A 410 21.64 10.20 -38.31
CA ILE A 410 20.28 9.82 -38.74
C ILE A 410 20.20 9.78 -40.27
N TRP A 411 20.76 10.78 -40.97
CA TRP A 411 20.82 10.81 -42.43
C TRP A 411 21.61 9.62 -43.00
N HIS A 412 22.74 9.26 -42.37
CA HIS A 412 23.57 8.13 -42.75
C HIS A 412 22.79 6.81 -42.61
N GLN A 413 22.18 6.57 -41.44
CA GLN A 413 21.34 5.39 -41.19
C GLN A 413 20.12 5.31 -42.14
N ASN A 414 19.63 6.46 -42.61
CA ASN A 414 18.58 6.57 -43.63
C ASN A 414 19.04 6.24 -45.05
N GLY A 415 20.30 5.81 -45.23
CA GLY A 415 20.86 5.35 -46.49
C GLY A 415 21.66 6.42 -47.22
N ALA A 416 22.05 7.48 -46.51
CA ALA A 416 22.93 8.54 -47.00
C ALA A 416 22.46 9.14 -48.33
N GLY A 417 21.16 9.43 -48.46
CA GLY A 417 20.58 9.98 -49.70
C GLY A 417 20.58 9.02 -50.89
N GLY A 418 20.64 7.71 -50.66
CA GLY A 418 20.67 6.68 -51.70
C GLY A 418 22.07 6.20 -52.07
N LEU A 419 23.10 6.70 -51.39
CA LEU A 419 24.49 6.27 -51.56
C LEU A 419 24.77 4.89 -50.96
N ILE A 420 23.93 4.43 -50.02
CA ILE A 420 23.99 3.08 -49.45
C ILE A 420 22.82 2.26 -50.03
N PRO A 421 23.05 0.99 -50.44
CA PRO A 421 22.00 0.15 -51.03
C PRO A 421 20.70 0.10 -50.21
N ALA A 422 19.57 0.06 -50.92
CA ALA A 422 18.24 0.03 -50.30
C ALA A 422 17.94 -1.30 -49.60
N ASN A 423 18.56 -2.39 -50.03
CA ASN A 423 18.43 -3.73 -49.45
C ASN A 423 19.41 -4.01 -48.29
N ARG A 424 19.98 -2.96 -47.69
CA ARG A 424 20.85 -3.09 -46.53
C ARG A 424 20.09 -3.59 -45.30
N VAL A 425 20.79 -4.25 -44.38
CA VAL A 425 20.29 -4.50 -43.03
C VAL A 425 20.02 -3.15 -42.35
N ASP A 426 18.84 -3.01 -41.77
CA ASP A 426 18.45 -1.73 -41.17
C ASP A 426 19.29 -1.43 -39.92
N GLY A 427 19.60 -0.15 -39.72
CA GLY A 427 20.25 0.35 -38.52
C GLY A 427 21.75 0.59 -38.59
N GLY A 428 22.46 -0.05 -39.53
CA GLY A 428 23.92 0.04 -39.64
C GLY A 428 24.41 1.36 -40.26
N LEU A 429 25.61 1.79 -39.88
CA LEU A 429 26.33 2.94 -40.44
C LEU A 429 27.36 2.50 -41.46
N TYR A 430 26.88 2.11 -42.65
CA TYR A 430 27.75 1.49 -43.64
C TYR A 430 28.66 2.47 -44.36
N HIS A 431 29.94 2.12 -44.48
CA HIS A 431 30.99 2.88 -45.13
C HIS A 431 32.05 1.91 -45.69
N TYR A 432 32.97 2.38 -46.54
CA TYR A 432 33.91 1.46 -47.18
C TYR A 432 34.98 0.96 -46.21
N GLY A 433 35.39 -0.31 -46.32
CA GLY A 433 36.49 -0.86 -45.51
C GLY A 433 37.79 -0.03 -45.64
N SER A 434 38.05 0.55 -46.82
CA SER A 434 39.19 1.46 -47.01
C SER A 434 39.11 2.73 -46.17
N GLN A 435 37.89 3.20 -45.86
CA GLN A 435 37.65 4.37 -45.01
C GLN A 435 37.75 4.00 -43.53
N HIS A 436 37.30 2.80 -43.16
CA HIS A 436 37.40 2.32 -41.79
C HIS A 436 38.87 2.06 -41.40
N GLY A 437 39.67 1.56 -42.36
CA GLY A 437 41.02 1.07 -42.12
C GLY A 437 41.09 -0.43 -41.79
N ASP A 438 39.93 -1.07 -41.66
CA ASP A 438 39.74 -2.51 -41.50
C ASP A 438 38.64 -2.99 -42.47
N GLY A 439 38.53 -4.29 -42.72
CA GLY A 439 37.57 -4.92 -43.61
C GLY A 439 37.98 -4.88 -45.08
N VAL A 440 37.23 -5.58 -45.93
CA VAL A 440 37.50 -5.59 -47.38
C VAL A 440 37.42 -4.16 -47.93
N PRO A 441 38.51 -3.62 -48.54
CA PRO A 441 38.57 -2.18 -48.87
C PRO A 441 37.43 -1.64 -49.72
N GLY A 442 36.90 -2.45 -50.66
CA GLY A 442 35.83 -2.05 -51.57
C GLY A 442 34.42 -2.35 -51.09
N ASP A 443 34.26 -3.02 -49.95
CA ASP A 443 32.95 -3.41 -49.43
C ASP A 443 32.40 -2.35 -48.49
N LEU A 444 31.08 -2.15 -48.55
CA LEU A 444 30.36 -1.36 -47.56
C LEU A 444 30.14 -2.21 -46.31
N ILE A 445 30.81 -1.84 -45.22
CA ILE A 445 30.82 -2.53 -43.94
C ILE A 445 30.34 -1.60 -42.81
N GLY A 446 29.91 -2.19 -41.70
CA GLY A 446 29.71 -1.52 -40.42
C GLY A 446 30.34 -2.31 -39.29
N SER A 447 30.90 -1.60 -38.31
CA SER A 447 31.50 -2.21 -37.13
C SER A 447 30.46 -2.37 -36.02
N THR A 448 30.33 -3.58 -35.46
CA THR A 448 29.37 -3.82 -34.38
C THR A 448 29.75 -3.09 -33.10
N TRP A 449 30.97 -3.28 -32.61
CA TRP A 449 31.42 -2.69 -31.34
C TRP A 449 31.63 -1.17 -31.44
N MET A 450 32.13 -0.64 -32.57
CA MET A 450 32.26 0.82 -32.71
C MET A 450 30.89 1.48 -32.88
N SER A 451 29.91 0.79 -33.47
CA SER A 451 28.52 1.26 -33.50
C SER A 451 27.92 1.40 -32.09
N VAL A 452 28.34 0.58 -31.12
CA VAL A 452 27.94 0.74 -29.72
C VAL A 452 28.41 2.09 -29.16
N LEU A 453 29.62 2.54 -29.51
CA LEU A 453 30.12 3.86 -29.08
C LEU A 453 29.26 5.00 -29.65
N THR A 454 28.87 4.89 -30.92
CA THR A 454 27.95 5.85 -31.54
C THR A 454 26.59 5.82 -30.88
N GLN A 455 26.08 4.62 -30.56
CA GLN A 455 24.81 4.47 -29.85
C GLN A 455 24.87 5.06 -28.44
N ASP A 456 25.93 4.83 -27.66
CA ASP A 456 26.15 5.43 -26.32
C ASP A 456 26.14 6.96 -26.40
N ALA A 457 26.83 7.54 -27.37
CA ALA A 457 26.81 8.98 -27.64
C ALA A 457 25.41 9.50 -28.00
N MET A 458 24.65 8.74 -28.80
CA MET A 458 23.28 9.06 -29.19
C MET A 458 22.29 8.92 -28.03
N VAL A 459 22.43 7.92 -27.16
CA VAL A 459 21.64 7.77 -25.93
C VAL A 459 21.89 8.97 -25.01
N ARG A 460 23.15 9.40 -24.87
CA ARG A 460 23.47 10.62 -24.14
C ARG A 460 22.90 11.86 -24.82
N ALA A 461 22.94 11.97 -26.15
CA ALA A 461 22.29 13.06 -26.88
C ALA A 461 20.78 13.10 -26.65
N TYR A 462 20.12 11.93 -26.59
CA TYR A 462 18.70 11.84 -26.23
C TYR A 462 18.41 12.43 -24.86
N ALA A 463 19.29 12.23 -23.87
CA ALA A 463 19.14 12.79 -22.52
C ALA A 463 19.03 14.34 -22.48
N PHE A 464 19.45 15.03 -23.55
CA PHE A 464 19.40 16.49 -23.65
C PHE A 464 18.54 17.02 -24.79
N THR A 465 18.10 16.15 -25.70
CA THR A 465 17.25 16.52 -26.85
C THR A 465 15.84 15.99 -26.74
N GLU A 466 15.65 14.83 -26.09
CA GLU A 466 14.41 14.05 -26.09
C GLU A 466 13.83 13.86 -27.51
N ASP A 467 14.72 13.85 -28.53
CA ASP A 467 14.32 13.76 -29.92
C ASP A 467 13.95 12.32 -30.27
N THR A 468 12.70 12.12 -30.68
CA THR A 468 12.18 10.82 -31.13
C THR A 468 12.95 10.25 -32.33
N ASN A 469 13.62 11.07 -33.15
CA ASN A 469 14.47 10.58 -34.23
C ASN A 469 15.74 9.91 -33.69
N ILE A 470 16.30 10.43 -32.59
CA ILE A 470 17.43 9.79 -31.90
C ILE A 470 16.99 8.48 -31.26
N ALA A 471 15.81 8.46 -30.60
CA ALA A 471 15.22 7.22 -30.09
C ALA A 471 15.03 6.16 -31.20
N ASN A 472 14.51 6.58 -32.37
CA ASN A 472 14.37 5.70 -33.53
C ASN A 472 15.73 5.24 -34.09
N PHE A 473 16.74 6.11 -34.08
CA PHE A 473 18.10 5.74 -34.48
C PHE A 473 18.66 4.61 -33.58
N VAL A 474 18.53 4.76 -32.26
CA VAL A 474 18.98 3.77 -31.27
C VAL A 474 18.24 2.45 -31.45
N LYS A 475 16.91 2.51 -31.61
CA LYS A 475 16.06 1.34 -31.92
C LYS A 475 16.53 0.59 -33.17
N ARG A 476 16.77 1.32 -34.27
CA ARG A 476 17.20 0.71 -35.55
C ARG A 476 18.59 0.11 -35.44
N MET A 477 19.51 0.77 -34.72
CA MET A 477 20.86 0.23 -34.45
C MET A 477 20.81 -1.18 -33.83
N GLY A 478 19.86 -1.44 -32.92
CA GLY A 478 19.66 -2.78 -32.36
C GLY A 478 19.28 -3.84 -33.39
N THR A 479 18.62 -3.46 -34.49
CA THR A 479 18.34 -4.38 -35.61
C THR A 479 19.64 -4.80 -36.30
N PHE A 480 20.52 -3.86 -36.58
CA PHE A 480 21.84 -4.14 -37.14
C PHE A 480 22.65 -5.06 -36.22
N LEU A 481 22.78 -4.69 -34.94
CA LEU A 481 23.54 -5.45 -33.94
C LEU A 481 23.00 -6.87 -33.77
N ASN A 482 21.67 -7.02 -33.67
CA ASN A 482 21.05 -8.34 -33.56
C ASN A 482 21.32 -9.24 -34.79
N ASN A 483 21.32 -8.68 -36.00
CA ASN A 483 21.64 -9.43 -37.23
C ASN A 483 23.14 -9.73 -37.37
N ALA A 484 23.98 -8.87 -36.78
CA ALA A 484 25.42 -9.03 -36.76
C ALA A 484 25.90 -10.06 -35.71
N SER A 485 25.07 -10.38 -34.70
CA SER A 485 25.35 -11.41 -33.69
C SER A 485 24.81 -12.78 -34.07
N ARG A 486 25.68 -13.79 -34.17
CA ARG A 486 25.27 -15.16 -34.56
C ARG A 486 26.06 -16.23 -33.80
N SER A 487 25.46 -17.41 -33.67
CA SER A 487 26.04 -18.54 -32.95
C SER A 487 27.08 -19.29 -33.77
N ASP A 488 28.21 -19.63 -33.15
CA ASP A 488 29.30 -20.38 -33.75
C ASP A 488 30.01 -21.27 -32.71
N ALA A 489 30.60 -22.38 -33.17
CA ALA A 489 31.42 -23.28 -32.36
C ALA A 489 32.91 -22.89 -32.34
N TYR A 490 33.34 -21.98 -33.21
CA TYR A 490 34.72 -21.51 -33.28
C TYR A 490 34.89 -20.20 -32.51
N HIS A 491 34.88 -20.31 -31.19
CA HIS A 491 35.16 -19.20 -30.29
C HIS A 491 36.52 -19.38 -29.60
N SER A 492 37.00 -18.30 -29.00
CA SER A 492 38.25 -18.26 -28.25
C SER A 492 37.99 -17.53 -26.93
N PHE A 493 38.96 -17.62 -26.02
CA PHE A 493 38.88 -17.03 -24.68
C PHE A 493 38.10 -17.87 -23.66
N ASP A 494 37.75 -19.11 -23.98
CA ASP A 494 37.18 -20.06 -23.02
C ASP A 494 37.61 -21.51 -23.30
N THR A 495 37.02 -22.45 -22.55
CA THR A 495 37.22 -23.90 -22.70
C THR A 495 35.92 -24.64 -23.06
N TYR A 496 34.84 -23.90 -23.30
CA TYR A 496 33.55 -24.44 -23.68
C TYR A 496 33.65 -25.09 -25.06
N VAL A 497 32.94 -26.19 -25.28
CA VAL A 497 33.01 -26.96 -26.53
C VAL A 497 31.74 -26.82 -27.38
N GLY A 498 30.73 -26.11 -26.87
CA GLY A 498 29.48 -25.85 -27.57
C GLY A 498 29.51 -24.55 -28.37
N ALA A 499 28.41 -24.26 -29.07
CA ALA A 499 28.28 -23.01 -29.81
C ALA A 499 27.92 -21.84 -28.88
N LEU A 500 28.57 -20.70 -29.06
CA LEU A 500 28.28 -19.44 -28.37
C LEU A 500 27.84 -18.38 -29.37
N ARG A 501 27.01 -17.45 -28.91
CA ARG A 501 26.59 -16.31 -29.73
C ARG A 501 27.46 -15.12 -29.42
N TYR A 502 28.04 -14.53 -30.47
CA TYR A 502 28.84 -13.32 -30.38
C TYR A 502 28.68 -12.48 -31.67
N PRO A 503 28.96 -11.16 -31.63
CA PRO A 503 28.93 -10.30 -32.81
C PRO A 503 30.03 -10.65 -33.80
N ASP A 504 29.82 -10.35 -35.08
CA ASP A 504 30.92 -10.23 -36.04
C ASP A 504 31.65 -8.89 -35.79
N TYR A 505 32.98 -8.85 -35.93
CA TYR A 505 33.73 -7.58 -35.82
C TYR A 505 33.27 -6.55 -36.87
N MET A 506 33.13 -7.02 -38.11
CA MET A 506 32.67 -6.25 -39.28
C MET A 506 31.61 -7.02 -40.07
N VAL A 507 30.55 -6.31 -40.46
CA VAL A 507 29.43 -6.88 -41.22
C VAL A 507 29.15 -6.04 -42.45
N LYS A 508 28.97 -6.71 -43.60
CA LYS A 508 28.61 -6.06 -44.85
C LYS A 508 27.19 -5.50 -44.79
N TYR A 509 26.90 -4.54 -45.68
CA TYR A 509 25.57 -3.94 -45.76
C TYR A 509 24.43 -4.95 -45.93
N ASP A 510 24.66 -6.09 -46.57
CA ASP A 510 23.67 -7.15 -46.78
C ASP A 510 23.52 -8.10 -45.57
N GLY A 511 24.26 -7.86 -44.49
CA GLY A 511 24.23 -8.66 -43.27
C GLY A 511 25.19 -9.84 -43.27
N THR A 512 25.95 -10.08 -44.35
CA THR A 512 26.97 -11.14 -44.40
C THR A 512 28.25 -10.71 -43.68
N THR A 513 29.00 -11.69 -43.19
CA THR A 513 30.30 -11.45 -42.54
C THR A 513 31.31 -10.86 -43.50
N ASP A 514 32.09 -9.88 -43.05
CA ASP A 514 33.24 -9.42 -43.81
C ASP A 514 34.32 -10.51 -43.91
N ALA A 515 34.93 -10.63 -45.09
CA ALA A 515 35.83 -11.75 -45.37
C ALA A 515 37.27 -11.56 -44.83
N LEU A 516 37.67 -10.34 -44.47
CA LEU A 516 39.01 -10.05 -43.93
C LEU A 516 39.00 -10.01 -42.41
N ASP A 517 38.13 -9.18 -41.84
CA ASP A 517 38.13 -8.87 -40.42
C ASP A 517 36.83 -9.29 -39.72
N GLY A 518 35.80 -9.66 -40.49
CA GLY A 518 34.60 -10.29 -39.94
C GLY A 518 34.74 -11.79 -39.70
N GLY A 519 35.76 -12.44 -40.28
CA GLY A 519 35.85 -13.88 -40.42
C GLY A 519 35.78 -14.62 -39.09
N ARG A 520 34.63 -15.24 -38.79
CA ARG A 520 34.43 -16.19 -37.69
C ARG A 520 35.43 -17.33 -37.79
N GLY A 521 35.77 -17.94 -36.65
CA GLY A 521 36.80 -18.96 -36.60
C GLY A 521 36.47 -20.09 -37.58
N SER A 522 37.51 -20.75 -38.07
CA SER A 522 37.39 -21.91 -38.95
C SER A 522 38.20 -23.07 -38.36
N ALA A 523 38.00 -24.30 -38.86
CA ALA A 523 38.83 -25.44 -38.46
C ALA A 523 40.35 -25.20 -38.67
N SER A 524 40.73 -24.29 -39.57
CA SER A 524 42.11 -23.89 -39.87
C SER A 524 42.57 -22.59 -39.18
N ASP A 525 41.64 -21.81 -38.64
CA ASP A 525 41.88 -20.60 -37.85
C ASP A 525 40.80 -20.49 -36.77
N PRO A 526 40.87 -21.32 -35.71
CA PRO A 526 39.84 -21.37 -34.67
C PRO A 526 39.75 -20.06 -33.86
N THR A 527 40.72 -19.16 -34.04
CA THR A 527 40.77 -17.81 -33.45
C THR A 527 40.25 -16.71 -34.38
N GLY A 528 39.90 -17.04 -35.63
CA GLY A 528 39.48 -16.04 -36.62
C GLY A 528 38.29 -15.24 -36.11
N GLY A 529 38.45 -13.91 -36.00
CA GLY A 529 37.36 -12.93 -35.84
C GLY A 529 36.34 -13.19 -34.74
N THR A 530 36.67 -13.97 -33.72
CA THR A 530 35.85 -14.10 -32.51
C THR A 530 35.81 -12.74 -31.83
N THR A 531 34.61 -12.22 -31.55
CA THR A 531 34.44 -10.96 -30.81
C THR A 531 33.56 -11.12 -29.59
N ILE A 532 33.68 -12.29 -28.94
CA ILE A 532 33.02 -12.59 -27.67
C ILE A 532 33.35 -11.55 -26.59
N GLU A 533 34.47 -10.84 -26.75
CA GLU A 533 34.80 -9.69 -25.92
C GLU A 533 33.87 -8.49 -26.01
N HIS A 534 33.10 -8.39 -27.10
CA HIS A 534 32.19 -7.29 -27.37
C HIS A 534 30.74 -7.65 -27.04
N ASP A 535 30.53 -8.85 -26.48
CA ASP A 535 29.20 -9.38 -26.17
C ASP A 535 28.45 -8.51 -25.16
N LEU A 536 29.12 -8.03 -24.12
CA LEU A 536 28.46 -7.31 -23.04
C LEU A 536 27.94 -5.95 -23.52
N GLU A 537 28.77 -5.16 -24.20
CA GLU A 537 28.38 -3.86 -24.71
C GLU A 537 27.42 -3.94 -25.89
N VAL A 538 27.55 -4.95 -26.76
CA VAL A 538 26.57 -5.19 -27.84
C VAL A 538 25.24 -5.64 -27.26
N GLY A 539 25.23 -6.51 -26.24
CA GLY A 539 24.04 -6.89 -25.49
C GLY A 539 23.36 -5.68 -24.84
N ASN A 540 24.13 -4.81 -24.17
CA ASN A 540 23.65 -3.54 -23.63
C ASN A 540 23.02 -2.64 -24.71
N ALA A 541 23.63 -2.57 -25.88
CA ALA A 541 23.16 -1.75 -26.98
C ALA A 541 21.85 -2.27 -27.61
N ILE A 542 21.69 -3.60 -27.70
CA ILE A 542 20.42 -4.22 -28.12
C ILE A 542 19.34 -3.97 -27.07
N MET A 543 19.66 -4.01 -25.78
CA MET A 543 18.71 -3.65 -24.73
C MET A 543 18.28 -2.18 -24.80
N TRP A 544 19.20 -1.24 -25.03
CA TRP A 544 18.83 0.15 -25.27
C TRP A 544 17.88 0.28 -26.47
N ALA A 545 18.12 -0.47 -27.54
CA ALA A 545 17.24 -0.47 -28.70
C ALA A 545 15.82 -0.98 -28.36
N ASP A 546 15.69 -2.04 -27.55
CA ASP A 546 14.38 -2.52 -27.11
C ASP A 546 13.69 -1.51 -26.19
N TYR A 547 14.43 -0.95 -25.23
CA TYR A 547 13.94 0.10 -24.33
C TYR A 547 13.35 1.28 -25.11
N PHE A 548 14.08 1.82 -26.10
CA PHE A 548 13.58 2.90 -26.95
C PHE A 548 12.45 2.44 -27.88
N GLY A 549 12.45 1.17 -28.31
CA GLY A 549 11.33 0.56 -29.02
C GLY A 549 10.03 0.61 -28.22
N GLN A 550 10.10 0.25 -26.93
CA GLN A 550 8.97 0.30 -26.00
C GLN A 550 8.59 1.74 -25.63
N LEU A 551 9.57 2.62 -25.41
CA LEU A 551 9.34 4.05 -25.13
C LEU A 551 8.59 4.74 -26.29
N LEU A 552 8.81 4.30 -27.53
CA LEU A 552 8.09 4.75 -28.72
C LEU A 552 6.74 4.04 -28.93
N GLY A 553 6.24 3.31 -27.94
CA GLY A 553 4.94 2.62 -27.96
C GLY A 553 4.96 1.21 -28.58
N GLY A 554 6.14 0.64 -28.82
CA GLY A 554 6.28 -0.74 -29.27
C GLY A 554 6.07 -1.77 -28.14
N SER A 555 5.87 -3.03 -28.51
CA SER A 555 5.87 -4.16 -27.56
C SER A 555 7.30 -4.68 -27.35
N PRO A 556 7.58 -5.34 -26.20
CA PRO A 556 8.88 -5.99 -25.95
C PRO A 556 9.28 -6.95 -27.08
N ASN A 557 10.55 -6.94 -27.46
CA ASN A 557 11.09 -7.82 -28.50
C ASN A 557 11.71 -9.10 -27.90
N THR A 558 10.92 -10.17 -27.84
CA THR A 558 11.36 -11.47 -27.27
C THR A 558 12.52 -12.12 -28.03
N THR A 559 12.73 -11.79 -29.30
CA THR A 559 13.90 -12.27 -30.06
C THR A 559 15.16 -11.55 -29.62
N TRP A 560 15.07 -10.25 -29.32
CA TRP A 560 16.20 -9.49 -28.79
C TRP A 560 16.54 -9.91 -27.36
N GLU A 561 15.54 -10.24 -26.54
CA GLU A 561 15.74 -10.83 -25.21
C GLU A 561 16.60 -12.10 -25.26
N SER A 562 16.28 -13.03 -26.18
CA SER A 562 17.10 -14.24 -26.36
C SER A 562 18.52 -13.89 -26.81
N THR A 563 18.67 -12.97 -27.77
CA THR A 563 19.99 -12.53 -28.25
C THR A 563 20.84 -11.95 -27.12
N VAL A 564 20.28 -11.06 -26.30
CA VAL A 564 20.98 -10.44 -25.17
C VAL A 564 21.38 -11.48 -24.15
N THR A 565 20.50 -12.44 -23.87
CA THR A 565 20.80 -13.55 -22.95
C THR A 565 21.94 -14.40 -23.47
N ASP A 566 21.93 -14.76 -24.75
CA ASP A 566 23.00 -15.55 -25.37
C ASP A 566 24.34 -14.79 -25.39
N LEU A 567 24.32 -13.49 -25.68
CA LEU A 567 25.51 -12.63 -25.64
C LEU A 567 26.06 -12.52 -24.22
N TYR A 568 25.21 -12.28 -23.21
CA TYR A 568 25.67 -12.26 -21.83
C TYR A 568 26.28 -13.60 -21.41
N ASN A 569 25.69 -14.72 -21.85
CA ASN A 569 26.27 -16.04 -21.61
C ASN A 569 27.62 -16.22 -22.32
N GLY A 570 27.77 -15.71 -23.53
CA GLY A 570 29.04 -15.67 -24.27
C GLY A 570 30.11 -14.87 -23.51
N TYR A 571 29.78 -13.67 -23.05
CA TYR A 571 30.63 -12.86 -22.18
C TYR A 571 31.03 -13.60 -20.89
N ASP A 572 30.06 -14.24 -20.24
CA ASP A 572 30.26 -14.91 -18.96
C ASP A 572 31.09 -16.21 -19.07
N ILE A 573 30.95 -16.94 -20.18
CA ILE A 573 31.79 -18.09 -20.49
C ILE A 573 33.16 -17.64 -20.99
N GLY A 574 33.20 -16.66 -21.88
CA GLY A 574 34.38 -16.16 -22.58
C GLY A 574 35.24 -15.25 -21.73
N VAL A 575 34.82 -13.99 -21.63
CA VAL A 575 35.63 -12.93 -21.01
C VAL A 575 35.79 -13.16 -19.51
N ASN A 576 34.71 -13.51 -18.79
CA ASN A 576 34.76 -13.72 -17.35
C ASN A 576 35.58 -14.96 -16.96
N PHE A 577 35.77 -15.93 -17.85
CA PHE A 577 36.60 -17.10 -17.55
C PHE A 577 38.05 -16.74 -17.17
N TRP A 578 38.61 -15.66 -17.70
CA TRP A 578 39.99 -15.23 -17.39
C TRP A 578 40.18 -14.61 -16.02
N ILE A 579 39.10 -14.30 -15.30
CA ILE A 579 39.13 -13.80 -13.93
C ILE A 579 38.73 -14.89 -12.90
N ARG A 580 38.37 -16.11 -13.35
CA ARG A 580 37.91 -17.24 -12.52
C ARG A 580 39.05 -18.19 -12.07
N PRO A 581 38.83 -19.02 -11.03
CA PRO A 581 39.85 -19.98 -10.57
C PRO A 581 40.24 -21.02 -11.62
N ALA A 582 39.29 -21.40 -12.50
CA ALA A 582 39.43 -22.48 -13.48
C ALA A 582 40.07 -22.04 -14.81
N GLY A 583 40.45 -20.76 -14.95
CA GLY A 583 41.14 -20.22 -16.13
C GLY A 583 42.49 -20.94 -16.42
N PRO A 584 43.03 -20.88 -17.65
CA PRO A 584 44.16 -21.70 -18.06
C PRO A 584 45.42 -21.38 -17.26
N THR A 585 46.07 -22.41 -16.70
CA THR A 585 47.35 -22.30 -15.97
C THR A 585 48.54 -22.14 -16.90
N ALA A 586 48.45 -21.28 -17.93
CA ALA A 586 49.53 -21.03 -18.89
C ALA A 586 50.72 -20.31 -18.23
N GLY A 587 51.43 -21.00 -17.34
CA GLY A 587 52.72 -20.64 -16.75
C GLY A 587 52.79 -19.34 -15.92
N LYS A 588 51.69 -18.64 -15.67
CA LYS A 588 51.72 -17.31 -15.02
C LYS A 588 50.80 -17.28 -13.82
N THR A 589 51.37 -17.53 -12.64
CA THR A 589 50.75 -17.43 -11.31
C THR A 589 50.36 -16.01 -10.89
N ALA A 590 50.22 -15.09 -11.85
CA ALA A 590 49.89 -13.68 -11.65
C ALA A 590 48.82 -13.26 -12.66
N TYR A 591 47.57 -13.64 -12.39
CA TYR A 591 46.36 -12.85 -12.65
C TYR A 591 46.31 -12.01 -13.94
N ARG A 592 46.49 -12.61 -15.12
CA ARG A 592 46.54 -11.88 -16.41
C ARG A 592 45.41 -12.24 -17.36
N ILE A 593 44.71 -11.20 -17.80
CA ILE A 593 43.89 -11.18 -19.02
C ILE A 593 44.85 -11.40 -20.19
N THR A 594 44.91 -12.63 -20.68
CA THR A 594 45.33 -12.92 -22.05
C THR A 594 44.03 -13.15 -22.79
N PRO A 595 43.78 -12.43 -23.90
CA PRO A 595 44.73 -11.71 -24.74
C PRO A 595 45.03 -10.29 -24.24
N ASN A 596 45.99 -9.64 -24.89
CA ASN A 596 46.53 -8.29 -24.60
C ASN A 596 45.51 -7.12 -24.63
N ARG A 597 44.19 -7.39 -24.59
CA ARG A 597 43.11 -6.40 -24.77
C ARG A 597 42.51 -6.04 -23.41
N LYS A 598 42.45 -4.73 -23.13
CA LYS A 598 42.17 -4.14 -21.81
C LYS A 598 40.79 -3.49 -21.84
N TRP A 599 39.76 -4.17 -21.33
CA TRP A 599 38.32 -3.93 -21.54
C TRP A 599 37.69 -2.68 -20.87
N GLY A 600 38.38 -1.54 -20.84
CA GLY A 600 37.86 -0.31 -20.23
C GLY A 600 36.54 0.17 -20.86
N TRP A 601 36.41 0.03 -22.19
CA TRP A 601 35.30 0.55 -22.99
C TRP A 601 34.00 -0.21 -22.81
N GLU A 602 34.10 -1.52 -22.64
CA GLU A 602 32.99 -2.43 -22.36
C GLU A 602 32.25 -1.92 -21.11
N PHE A 603 32.98 -1.78 -20.00
CA PHE A 603 32.40 -1.29 -18.74
C PHE A 603 32.02 0.19 -18.78
N ARG A 604 32.69 1.00 -19.63
CA ARG A 604 32.25 2.38 -19.86
C ARG A 604 30.85 2.41 -20.42
N THR A 605 30.49 1.58 -21.40
CA THR A 605 29.17 1.67 -22.06
C THR A 605 28.07 0.87 -21.36
N THR A 606 28.43 -0.08 -20.50
CA THR A 606 27.50 -1.05 -19.86
C THR A 606 27.05 -0.68 -18.45
N GLY A 607 27.30 0.56 -17.99
CA GLY A 607 26.85 1.01 -16.66
C GLY A 607 25.32 0.87 -16.42
N SER A 608 24.52 0.90 -17.49
CA SER A 608 23.06 0.74 -17.45
C SER A 608 22.59 -0.70 -17.65
N PHE A 609 23.49 -1.67 -17.85
CA PHE A 609 23.16 -3.04 -18.27
C PHE A 609 22.13 -3.69 -17.33
N THR A 610 22.39 -3.72 -16.03
CA THR A 610 21.51 -4.35 -15.03
C THR A 610 20.19 -3.60 -14.85
N TRP A 611 20.19 -2.28 -15.03
CA TRP A 611 18.96 -1.49 -15.05
C TRP A 611 18.11 -1.85 -16.26
N LEU A 612 18.68 -1.86 -17.46
CA LEU A 612 17.96 -2.25 -18.68
C LEU A 612 17.44 -3.69 -18.59
N ALA A 613 18.26 -4.63 -18.13
CA ALA A 613 17.85 -6.02 -17.95
C ALA A 613 16.63 -6.12 -17.02
N SER A 614 16.59 -5.35 -15.92
CA SER A 614 15.44 -5.30 -15.02
C SER A 614 14.14 -4.76 -15.65
N GLN A 615 14.25 -4.01 -16.75
CA GLN A 615 13.09 -3.50 -17.48
C GLN A 615 12.60 -4.48 -18.56
N LEU A 616 13.50 -5.27 -19.16
CA LEU A 616 13.27 -5.86 -20.48
C LEU A 616 13.27 -7.38 -20.53
N LEU A 617 14.05 -8.07 -19.69
CA LEU A 617 14.17 -9.52 -19.79
C LEU A 617 13.26 -10.21 -18.75
N SER A 618 12.66 -11.32 -19.15
CA SER A 618 11.75 -12.09 -18.31
C SER A 618 12.56 -12.97 -17.35
N GLY A 619 12.31 -12.83 -16.05
CA GLY A 619 13.10 -13.52 -15.01
C GLY A 619 14.42 -12.83 -14.64
N SER A 620 14.79 -11.74 -15.30
CA SER A 620 15.93 -10.89 -14.92
C SER A 620 15.50 -9.81 -13.92
N SER A 621 15.00 -10.22 -12.76
CA SER A 621 15.18 -9.36 -11.60
C SER A 621 16.69 -9.20 -11.41
N PRO A 622 17.23 -7.97 -11.32
CA PRO A 622 18.67 -7.73 -11.28
C PRO A 622 19.17 -8.35 -9.97
N GLY A 623 19.69 -9.58 -10.05
CA GLY A 623 19.95 -10.43 -8.90
C GLY A 623 18.85 -10.25 -7.86
N GLY A 624 17.62 -10.68 -8.17
CA GLY A 624 16.47 -10.42 -7.29
C GLY A 624 16.92 -10.61 -5.87
N ASP A 625 17.00 -9.49 -5.13
CA ASP A 625 17.34 -9.55 -3.73
C ASP A 625 16.42 -10.63 -3.19
N THR A 626 17.00 -11.69 -2.64
CA THR A 626 16.23 -12.80 -2.03
C THR A 626 16.35 -12.73 -0.51
N THR A 627 17.22 -11.85 -0.02
CA THR A 627 17.46 -11.68 1.39
C THR A 627 16.42 -10.70 1.87
N ALA A 628 15.45 -11.20 2.62
CA ALA A 628 14.46 -10.33 3.20
C ALA A 628 15.10 -9.40 4.24
N PRO A 629 14.61 -8.15 4.38
CA PRO A 629 15.10 -7.23 5.40
C PRO A 629 15.10 -7.84 6.79
N THR A 630 16.03 -7.44 7.63
CA THR A 630 15.86 -7.63 9.09
C THR A 630 15.05 -6.46 9.63
N VAL A 631 14.12 -6.74 10.54
CA VAL A 631 13.32 -5.69 11.18
C VAL A 631 13.03 -6.03 12.64
N SER A 632 13.17 -5.03 13.49
CA SER A 632 12.86 -5.11 14.92
C SER A 632 12.17 -3.84 15.38
N ILE A 633 11.08 -4.00 16.14
CA ILE A 633 10.43 -2.87 16.82
C ILE A 633 11.38 -2.38 17.92
N THR A 634 11.61 -1.07 17.96
CA THR A 634 12.45 -0.41 18.97
C THR A 634 11.62 0.34 20.01
N ALA A 635 10.42 0.79 19.65
CA ALA A 635 9.44 1.32 20.57
C ALA A 635 8.01 1.06 20.06
N PRO A 636 7.05 0.79 20.95
CA PRO A 636 7.20 0.55 22.39
C PRO A 636 7.98 -0.74 22.72
N THR A 637 8.44 -0.91 23.96
CA THR A 637 9.14 -2.13 24.40
C THR A 637 8.15 -3.19 24.90
N SER A 638 8.56 -4.46 24.90
CA SER A 638 7.70 -5.57 25.32
C SER A 638 7.27 -5.43 26.78
N GLY A 639 5.97 -5.61 27.05
CA GLY A 639 5.34 -5.43 28.36
C GLY A 639 5.03 -3.97 28.73
N GLN A 640 5.36 -3.00 27.87
CA GLN A 640 5.07 -1.60 28.13
C GLN A 640 3.55 -1.36 28.15
N THR A 641 3.08 -0.60 29.15
CA THR A 641 1.71 -0.06 29.18
C THR A 641 1.69 1.30 28.49
N VAL A 642 0.84 1.48 27.48
CA VAL A 642 0.78 2.70 26.67
C VAL A 642 -0.66 3.17 26.47
N SER A 643 -0.88 4.48 26.26
CA SER A 643 -2.20 5.08 25.98
C SER A 643 -2.05 6.38 25.19
N GLY A 644 -3.14 6.86 24.58
CA GLY A 644 -3.16 8.08 23.76
C GLY A 644 -2.37 7.91 22.45
N THR A 645 -1.68 8.97 22.03
CA THR A 645 -0.80 8.93 20.86
C THR A 645 0.57 8.42 21.26
N ILE A 646 1.02 7.34 20.63
CA ILE A 646 2.30 6.68 20.87
C ILE A 646 3.16 6.74 19.61
N THR A 647 4.47 6.60 19.78
CA THR A 647 5.39 6.43 18.64
C THR A 647 5.64 4.94 18.43
N LEU A 648 5.41 4.46 17.22
CA LEU A 648 5.87 3.15 16.77
C LEU A 648 7.16 3.38 15.99
N SER A 649 8.27 2.78 16.44
CA SER A 649 9.55 2.87 15.73
C SER A 649 10.15 1.50 15.51
N ALA A 650 10.87 1.35 14.41
CA ALA A 650 11.56 0.12 14.06
C ALA A 650 12.96 0.41 13.53
N ASN A 651 13.89 -0.48 13.85
CA ASN A 651 15.13 -0.60 13.11
C ASN A 651 14.93 -1.67 12.06
N ALA A 652 15.04 -1.27 10.80
CA ALA A 652 15.09 -2.21 9.69
C ALA A 652 16.39 -2.00 8.91
N THR A 653 17.07 -3.10 8.61
CA THR A 653 18.31 -3.14 7.85
C THR A 653 18.22 -4.27 6.85
N ASP A 654 18.73 -4.03 5.68
CA ASP A 654 18.72 -4.97 4.57
C ASP A 654 20.08 -4.92 3.89
N ASN A 655 20.44 -5.98 3.18
CA ASN A 655 21.66 -6.04 2.40
C ASN A 655 21.64 -4.97 1.29
N VAL A 656 20.59 -4.89 0.48
CA VAL A 656 20.47 -3.89 -0.60
C VAL A 656 19.90 -2.58 -0.06
N GLY A 657 18.79 -2.65 0.67
CA GLY A 657 18.13 -1.49 1.23
C GLY A 657 16.66 -1.74 1.51
N VAL A 658 16.21 -1.22 2.66
CA VAL A 658 14.79 -1.28 3.02
C VAL A 658 14.06 -0.18 2.25
N ALA A 659 13.08 -0.55 1.46
CA ALA A 659 12.27 0.36 0.66
C ALA A 659 10.98 0.79 1.37
N GLY A 660 10.63 0.15 2.49
CA GLY A 660 9.58 0.62 3.37
C GLY A 660 9.37 -0.25 4.60
N VAL A 661 8.82 0.35 5.65
CA VAL A 661 8.36 -0.34 6.86
C VAL A 661 6.89 -0.04 7.08
N GLN A 662 6.06 -1.08 6.99
CA GLN A 662 4.65 -1.02 7.35
C GLN A 662 4.46 -1.52 8.78
N PHE A 663 4.06 -0.64 9.69
CA PHE A 663 3.67 -1.04 11.05
C PHE A 663 2.29 -1.70 11.04
N LYS A 664 2.11 -2.66 11.95
CA LYS A 664 0.84 -3.35 12.18
C LYS A 664 0.52 -3.45 13.68
N VAL A 665 -0.76 -3.30 14.01
CA VAL A 665 -1.31 -3.61 15.34
C VAL A 665 -2.37 -4.71 15.18
N ASP A 666 -2.24 -5.79 15.94
CA ASP A 666 -3.06 -7.00 15.86
C ASP A 666 -3.23 -7.53 14.43
N GLY A 667 -2.14 -7.49 13.65
CA GLY A 667 -2.09 -7.93 12.26
C GLY A 667 -2.67 -6.95 11.24
N THR A 668 -3.24 -5.81 11.67
CA THR A 668 -3.81 -4.78 10.79
C THR A 668 -2.80 -3.67 10.52
N ASN A 669 -2.65 -3.23 9.27
CA ASN A 669 -1.77 -2.10 8.90
C ASN A 669 -2.21 -0.81 9.60
N VAL A 670 -1.25 -0.08 10.16
CA VAL A 670 -1.47 1.22 10.78
C VAL A 670 -0.61 2.28 10.12
N GLY A 671 -1.23 3.39 9.71
CA GLY A 671 -0.59 4.44 8.91
C GLY A 671 -0.25 3.99 7.48
N THR A 672 0.25 4.94 6.69
CA THR A 672 0.93 4.62 5.42
C THR A 672 2.27 3.97 5.74
N GLU A 673 2.74 3.10 4.85
CA GLU A 673 4.10 2.59 4.90
C GLU A 673 5.12 3.73 4.98
N ASP A 674 6.06 3.62 5.92
CA ASP A 674 7.15 4.58 6.07
C ASP A 674 8.32 4.18 5.18
N THR A 675 8.56 4.96 4.13
CA THR A 675 9.57 4.69 3.11
C THR A 675 10.93 5.34 3.41
N SER A 676 11.13 5.87 4.62
CA SER A 676 12.38 6.56 4.99
C SER A 676 12.83 6.26 6.42
N SER A 677 14.11 5.93 6.59
CA SER A 677 14.72 5.77 7.91
C SER A 677 15.06 7.13 8.54
N PRO A 678 14.87 7.34 9.86
CA PRO A 678 14.42 6.37 10.86
C PRO A 678 12.93 6.05 10.76
N TYR A 679 12.59 4.75 10.67
CA TYR A 679 11.23 4.29 10.50
C TYR A 679 10.41 4.54 11.76
N SER A 680 9.45 5.44 11.66
CA SER A 680 8.69 5.91 12.79
C SER A 680 7.36 6.51 12.36
N ILE A 681 6.29 6.07 12.98
CA ILE A 681 4.98 6.69 12.82
C ILE A 681 4.38 7.10 14.17
N SER A 682 3.58 8.15 14.13
CA SER A 682 2.69 8.50 15.24
C SER A 682 1.40 7.68 15.12
N TYR A 683 1.07 6.93 16.15
CA TYR A 683 -0.10 6.06 16.17
C TYR A 683 -1.01 6.39 17.35
N SER A 684 -2.29 6.63 17.07
CA SER A 684 -3.30 6.81 18.10
C SER A 684 -3.80 5.45 18.56
N THR A 685 -3.66 5.15 19.85
CA THR A 685 -4.26 3.97 20.48
C THR A 685 -5.77 4.13 20.71
N THR A 686 -6.32 5.30 20.38
CA THR A 686 -7.75 5.60 20.49
C THR A 686 -8.55 4.70 19.56
N GLY A 687 -9.42 3.85 20.11
CA GLY A 687 -10.20 2.88 19.37
C GLY A 687 -9.70 1.43 19.46
N LEU A 688 -8.52 1.20 20.06
CA LEU A 688 -8.13 -0.14 20.52
C LEU A 688 -8.81 -0.45 21.85
N ALA A 689 -9.20 -1.71 22.05
CA ALA A 689 -9.71 -2.18 23.33
C ALA A 689 -8.64 -2.07 24.43
N ALA A 690 -9.05 -2.01 25.70
CA ALA A 690 -8.09 -2.15 26.78
C ALA A 690 -7.62 -3.61 26.86
N GLY A 691 -6.31 -3.83 27.03
CA GLY A 691 -5.76 -5.19 27.13
C GLY A 691 -4.43 -5.36 26.40
N SER A 692 -4.05 -6.60 26.15
CA SER A 692 -2.81 -6.92 25.43
C SER A 692 -3.02 -6.80 23.92
N HIS A 693 -2.12 -6.07 23.27
CA HIS A 693 -2.08 -5.87 21.82
C HIS A 693 -0.72 -6.28 21.27
N SER A 694 -0.71 -6.76 20.04
CA SER A 694 0.50 -7.20 19.34
C SER A 694 0.94 -6.16 18.32
N ILE A 695 2.15 -5.63 18.46
CA ILE A 695 2.76 -4.72 17.50
C ILE A 695 3.82 -5.48 16.69
N THR A 696 3.72 -5.37 15.37
CA THR A 696 4.73 -5.89 14.43
C THR A 696 5.08 -4.82 13.39
N ALA A 697 6.24 -4.95 12.78
CA ALA A 697 6.63 -4.17 11.61
C ALA A 697 6.95 -5.12 10.46
N VAL A 698 6.46 -4.82 9.28
CA VAL A 698 6.81 -5.51 8.04
C VAL A 698 7.76 -4.60 7.27
N ALA A 699 9.03 -4.96 7.23
CA ALA A 699 9.98 -4.29 6.34
C ALA A 699 9.96 -4.99 4.99
N ARG A 700 9.99 -4.21 3.92
CA ARG A 700 10.20 -4.70 2.56
C ARG A 700 11.35 -3.97 1.90
N ASP A 701 12.05 -4.65 1.02
CA ASP A 701 13.00 -4.05 0.11
C ASP A 701 12.32 -3.64 -1.21
N ALA A 702 13.13 -3.16 -2.16
CA ALA A 702 12.67 -2.78 -3.49
C ALA A 702 12.44 -3.99 -4.43
N ALA A 703 12.97 -5.17 -4.09
CA ALA A 703 12.77 -6.42 -4.82
C ALA A 703 11.48 -7.14 -4.42
N GLY A 704 10.85 -6.73 -3.32
CA GLY A 704 9.59 -7.26 -2.82
C GLY A 704 9.74 -8.34 -1.76
N ASN A 705 10.95 -8.63 -1.25
CA ASN A 705 11.04 -9.50 -0.09
C ASN A 705 10.49 -8.77 1.12
N THR A 706 9.94 -9.54 2.05
CA THR A 706 9.37 -8.99 3.27
C THR A 706 9.80 -9.82 4.46
N THR A 707 10.07 -9.13 5.56
CA THR A 707 10.21 -9.76 6.88
C THR A 707 9.25 -9.08 7.82
N THR A 708 8.55 -9.89 8.61
CA THR A 708 7.77 -9.40 9.74
C THR A 708 8.61 -9.55 11.01
N SER A 709 8.70 -8.48 11.81
CA SER A 709 9.41 -8.50 13.08
C SER A 709 8.79 -9.52 14.04
N SER A 710 9.53 -9.89 15.08
CA SER A 710 8.90 -10.51 16.25
C SER A 710 7.82 -9.57 16.82
N ALA A 711 6.73 -10.17 17.29
CA ALA A 711 5.67 -9.42 17.95
C ALA A 711 6.14 -8.82 19.27
N VAL A 712 5.95 -7.52 19.42
CA VAL A 712 6.07 -6.83 20.71
C VAL A 712 4.69 -6.76 21.33
N SER A 713 4.49 -7.44 22.45
CA SER A 713 3.26 -7.35 23.23
C SER A 713 3.29 -6.09 24.08
N VAL A 714 2.27 -5.24 23.95
CA VAL A 714 2.05 -4.09 24.82
C VAL A 714 0.69 -4.21 25.49
N THR A 715 0.55 -3.58 26.64
CA THR A 715 -0.77 -3.40 27.24
C THR A 715 -1.28 -2.01 26.85
N ILE A 716 -2.33 -1.96 26.02
CA ILE A 716 -3.05 -0.72 25.82
C ILE A 716 -3.86 -0.47 27.09
N SER A 717 -3.44 0.55 27.83
CA SER A 717 -4.33 1.20 28.77
C SER A 717 -5.37 1.90 27.92
N ALA A 718 -6.65 1.76 28.26
CA ALA A 718 -7.66 2.66 27.71
C ALA A 718 -7.11 4.10 27.81
N PRO A 719 -7.23 4.93 26.76
CA PRO A 719 -7.14 6.37 26.96
C PRO A 719 -7.96 6.68 28.21
N ALA A 720 -7.47 7.54 29.10
CA ALA A 720 -8.35 8.04 30.15
C ALA A 720 -9.53 8.67 29.42
N ASP A 721 -10.67 7.97 29.43
CA ASP A 721 -11.89 8.58 28.97
C ASP A 721 -12.08 9.74 29.92
N THR A 722 -12.12 10.93 29.36
CA THR A 722 -12.26 12.21 30.10
C THR A 722 -13.54 12.91 29.69
N THR A 723 -14.26 12.34 28.72
CA THR A 723 -15.51 12.88 28.24
C THR A 723 -16.61 12.23 29.05
N ALA A 724 -17.39 13.03 29.76
CA ALA A 724 -18.51 12.50 30.51
C ALA A 724 -19.67 12.13 29.57
N PRO A 725 -20.44 11.08 29.89
CA PRO A 725 -21.64 10.75 29.13
C PRO A 725 -22.62 11.92 29.01
N THR A 726 -23.44 11.91 27.98
CA THR A 726 -24.67 12.70 27.91
C THR A 726 -25.83 11.89 28.45
N VAL A 727 -26.74 12.52 29.19
CA VAL A 727 -27.95 11.84 29.71
C VAL A 727 -29.15 12.78 29.76
N SER A 728 -30.31 12.26 29.37
CA SER A 728 -31.60 12.95 29.42
C SER A 728 -32.70 11.99 29.82
N ILE A 729 -33.56 12.39 30.77
CA ILE A 729 -34.79 11.67 31.09
C ILE A 729 -35.75 11.81 29.90
N THR A 730 -36.30 10.69 29.45
CA THR A 730 -37.26 10.65 28.33
C THR A 730 -38.70 10.42 28.79
N ALA A 731 -38.89 9.76 29.94
CA ALA A 731 -40.17 9.64 30.62
C ALA A 731 -39.95 9.55 32.14
N PRO A 732 -40.80 10.17 32.97
CA PRO A 732 -41.94 11.04 32.62
C PRO A 732 -41.48 12.32 31.92
N THR A 733 -42.37 13.01 31.21
CA THR A 733 -42.07 14.33 30.63
C THR A 733 -42.26 15.43 31.69
N SER A 734 -41.58 16.57 31.52
CA SER A 734 -41.70 17.72 32.43
C SER A 734 -43.16 18.16 32.62
N GLY A 735 -43.58 18.33 33.87
CA GLY A 735 -44.94 18.71 34.27
C GLY A 735 -45.95 17.56 34.32
N GLN A 736 -45.56 16.33 33.99
CA GLN A 736 -46.48 15.19 33.99
C GLN A 736 -46.98 14.86 35.40
N THR A 737 -48.28 14.59 35.54
CA THR A 737 -48.85 13.99 36.74
C THR A 737 -48.80 12.47 36.62
N VAL A 738 -48.25 11.79 37.62
CA VAL A 738 -48.05 10.34 37.62
C VAL A 738 -48.51 9.72 38.94
N SER A 739 -48.86 8.43 38.90
CA SER A 739 -49.44 7.71 40.04
C SER A 739 -49.17 6.22 39.92
N GLY A 740 -49.15 5.51 41.05
CA GLY A 740 -48.90 4.07 41.11
C GLY A 740 -47.47 3.75 40.73
N THR A 741 -47.28 2.67 39.97
CA THR A 741 -45.97 2.31 39.43
C THR A 741 -45.77 2.99 38.08
N ILE A 742 -44.68 3.74 37.97
CA ILE A 742 -44.29 4.48 36.77
C ILE A 742 -43.03 3.86 36.18
N THR A 743 -42.86 3.96 34.87
CA THR A 743 -41.58 3.68 34.22
C THR A 743 -40.82 4.98 34.05
N VAL A 744 -39.61 5.05 34.62
CA VAL A 744 -38.67 6.14 34.37
C VAL A 744 -37.67 5.66 33.34
N THR A 745 -37.50 6.40 32.25
CA THR A 745 -36.56 6.06 31.17
C THR A 745 -35.60 7.20 30.90
N ALA A 746 -34.41 6.87 30.44
CA ALA A 746 -33.40 7.85 30.01
C ALA A 746 -32.72 7.41 28.72
N ASN A 747 -32.35 8.40 27.90
CA ASN A 747 -31.37 8.23 26.85
C ASN A 747 -30.03 8.69 27.39
N ALA A 748 -29.03 7.82 27.34
CA ALA A 748 -27.65 8.16 27.63
C ALA A 748 -26.75 7.69 26.51
N SER A 749 -25.79 8.54 26.14
CA SER A 749 -24.79 8.25 25.10
C SER A 749 -23.46 8.83 25.49
N ASP A 750 -22.40 8.13 25.12
CA ASP A 750 -21.03 8.47 25.45
C ASP A 750 -20.14 8.14 24.25
N ASN A 751 -18.96 8.76 24.16
CA ASN A 751 -17.99 8.52 23.09
C ASN A 751 -17.37 7.12 23.14
N VAL A 752 -17.25 6.50 24.31
CA VAL A 752 -16.77 5.11 24.47
C VAL A 752 -17.92 4.18 24.83
N GLY A 753 -18.74 4.58 25.79
CA GLY A 753 -19.89 3.79 26.22
C GLY A 753 -20.35 4.14 27.63
N VAL A 754 -21.66 4.11 27.83
CA VAL A 754 -22.27 4.30 29.14
C VAL A 754 -22.20 2.99 29.91
N ALA A 755 -21.57 3.01 31.07
CA ALA A 755 -21.45 1.84 31.96
C ALA A 755 -22.66 1.67 32.88
N GLY A 756 -23.40 2.75 33.15
CA GLY A 756 -24.65 2.67 33.87
C GLY A 756 -25.38 4.00 34.02
N VAL A 757 -26.68 3.91 34.27
CA VAL A 757 -27.57 5.04 34.58
C VAL A 757 -28.22 4.81 35.93
N GLN A 758 -27.93 5.68 36.89
CA GLN A 758 -28.60 5.73 38.18
C GLN A 758 -29.72 6.75 38.16
N PHE A 759 -30.97 6.28 38.25
CA PHE A 759 -32.15 7.13 38.38
C PHE A 759 -32.32 7.63 39.82
N LYS A 760 -32.79 8.86 39.98
CA LYS A 760 -33.05 9.50 41.28
C LYS A 760 -34.37 10.27 41.30
N VAL A 761 -35.04 10.27 42.45
CA VAL A 761 -36.13 11.18 42.80
C VAL A 761 -35.69 12.04 43.98
N ASP A 762 -35.79 13.36 43.86
CA ASP A 762 -35.38 14.36 44.86
C ASP A 762 -33.96 14.11 45.39
N GLY A 763 -33.04 13.72 44.49
CA GLY A 763 -31.65 13.42 44.81
C GLY A 763 -31.39 12.03 45.42
N THR A 764 -32.42 11.24 45.69
CA THR A 764 -32.31 9.88 46.26
C THR A 764 -32.39 8.82 45.16
N ASN A 765 -31.49 7.82 45.19
CA ASN A 765 -31.47 6.72 44.22
C ASN A 765 -32.76 5.88 44.31
N ILE A 766 -33.42 5.68 43.17
CA ILE A 766 -34.65 4.89 43.07
C ILE A 766 -34.38 3.50 42.49
N GLY A 767 -33.60 2.69 43.21
CA GLY A 767 -33.19 1.33 42.82
C GLY A 767 -31.71 1.23 42.46
N THR A 768 -31.30 0.06 41.97
CA THR A 768 -29.92 -0.17 41.51
C THR A 768 -29.66 0.57 40.20
N GLU A 769 -28.40 0.93 39.97
CA GLU A 769 -27.94 1.44 38.68
C GLU A 769 -28.31 0.46 37.55
N ASP A 770 -28.87 0.97 36.46
CA ASP A 770 -29.18 0.20 35.26
C ASP A 770 -27.97 0.20 34.32
N THR A 771 -27.39 -0.97 34.11
CA THR A 771 -26.14 -1.14 33.35
C THR A 771 -26.37 -1.54 31.88
N SER A 772 -27.62 -1.53 31.39
CA SER A 772 -27.93 -1.95 30.01
C SER A 772 -28.96 -1.05 29.32
N SER A 773 -28.64 -0.57 28.12
CA SER A 773 -29.58 0.17 27.27
C SER A 773 -30.62 -0.78 26.65
N PRO A 774 -31.92 -0.40 26.55
CA PRO A 774 -32.49 0.89 26.92
C PRO A 774 -32.64 1.08 28.44
N TYR A 775 -32.16 2.21 28.97
CA TYR A 775 -32.13 2.48 30.40
C TYR A 775 -33.53 2.77 30.93
N SER A 776 -34.00 1.93 31.86
CA SER A 776 -35.33 2.06 32.44
C SER A 776 -35.43 1.48 33.83
N ILE A 777 -36.27 2.10 34.66
CA ILE A 777 -36.64 1.53 35.96
C ILE A 777 -38.12 1.67 36.23
N SER A 778 -38.71 0.60 36.76
CA SER A 778 -40.07 0.59 37.30
C SER A 778 -40.03 1.11 38.74
N TYR A 779 -40.65 2.26 38.98
CA TYR A 779 -40.64 2.92 40.28
C TYR A 779 -42.05 3.08 40.84
N ASN A 780 -42.27 2.58 42.06
CA ASN A 780 -43.55 2.71 42.74
C ASN A 780 -43.63 4.06 43.48
N THR A 781 -44.50 4.95 42.99
CA THR A 781 -44.69 6.30 43.55
C THR A 781 -45.63 6.33 44.75
N THR A 782 -46.24 5.20 45.16
CA THR A 782 -47.20 5.17 46.29
C THR A 782 -46.57 5.48 47.64
N SER A 783 -45.24 5.35 47.77
CA SER A 783 -44.50 5.77 48.95
C SER A 783 -44.10 7.24 48.94
N LEU A 784 -44.25 7.94 47.82
CA LEU A 784 -44.03 9.38 47.73
C LEU A 784 -45.30 10.13 48.15
N THR A 785 -45.11 11.29 48.77
CA THR A 785 -46.20 12.22 49.06
C THR A 785 -46.81 12.74 47.77
N ASN A 786 -48.13 12.97 47.75
CA ASN A 786 -48.74 13.68 46.61
C ASN A 786 -48.19 15.12 46.55
N GLY A 787 -47.76 15.58 45.39
CA GLY A 787 -47.11 16.89 45.23
C GLY A 787 -46.03 16.92 44.16
N SER A 788 -45.25 18.01 44.09
CA SER A 788 -44.18 18.19 43.10
C SER A 788 -42.91 17.44 43.53
N HIS A 789 -42.33 16.70 42.59
CA HIS A 789 -41.08 15.95 42.76
C HIS A 789 -40.15 16.18 41.56
N SER A 790 -38.85 15.98 41.74
CA SER A 790 -37.83 16.11 40.70
C SER A 790 -37.23 14.77 40.35
N ILE A 791 -37.22 14.42 39.06
CA ILE A 791 -36.56 13.23 38.54
C ILE A 791 -35.26 13.62 37.84
N THR A 792 -34.18 12.93 38.16
CA THR A 792 -32.87 13.08 37.49
C THR A 792 -32.28 11.70 37.19
N ALA A 793 -31.36 11.64 36.23
CA ALA A 793 -30.53 10.48 35.97
C ALA A 793 -29.06 10.88 36.02
N VAL A 794 -28.21 10.02 36.59
CA VAL A 794 -26.76 10.15 36.54
C VAL A 794 -26.23 9.05 35.66
N ALA A 795 -25.65 9.39 34.50
CA ALA A 795 -24.94 8.44 33.66
C ALA A 795 -23.46 8.47 33.99
N ARG A 796 -22.83 7.29 34.01
CA ARG A 796 -21.38 7.15 34.11
C ARG A 796 -20.84 6.27 33.01
N ASP A 797 -19.61 6.51 32.61
CA ASP A 797 -18.85 5.60 31.77
C ASP A 797 -18.04 4.60 32.61
N ALA A 798 -17.22 3.80 31.94
CA ALA A 798 -16.33 2.83 32.58
C ALA A 798 -15.06 3.47 33.20
N ALA A 799 -14.71 4.70 32.82
CA ALA A 799 -13.57 5.44 33.37
C ALA A 799 -13.92 6.27 34.62
N GLY A 800 -15.22 6.38 34.94
CA GLY A 800 -15.73 7.08 36.12
C GLY A 800 -16.13 8.53 35.86
N ASN A 801 -16.18 9.00 34.60
CA ASN A 801 -16.77 10.31 34.34
C ASN A 801 -18.28 10.22 34.51
N THR A 802 -18.89 11.31 35.00
CA THR A 802 -20.33 11.33 35.30
C THR A 802 -21.00 12.60 34.82
N THR A 803 -22.23 12.48 34.36
CA THR A 803 -23.12 13.61 34.07
C THR A 803 -24.47 13.39 34.71
N THR A 804 -25.01 14.44 35.33
CA THR A 804 -26.40 14.45 35.82
C THR A 804 -27.30 15.15 34.80
N SER A 805 -28.43 14.54 34.46
CA SER A 805 -29.42 15.13 33.56
C SER A 805 -29.99 16.43 34.13
N SER A 806 -30.60 17.25 33.28
CA SER A 806 -31.52 18.28 33.77
C SER A 806 -32.65 17.65 34.59
N SER A 807 -33.08 18.37 35.63
CA SER A 807 -34.20 17.98 36.47
C SER A 807 -35.51 18.00 35.67
N VAL A 808 -36.27 16.89 35.73
CA VAL A 808 -37.62 16.79 35.19
C VAL A 808 -38.63 16.89 36.34
N PRO A 809 -39.37 18.00 36.45
CA PRO A 809 -40.41 18.14 37.47
C PRO A 809 -41.64 17.28 37.12
N VAL A 810 -42.20 16.58 38.10
CA VAL A 810 -43.43 15.77 37.99
C VAL A 810 -44.34 15.99 39.19
N THR A 811 -45.63 15.69 39.05
CA THR A 811 -46.59 15.71 40.17
C THR A 811 -47.03 14.29 40.52
N ILE A 812 -46.91 13.85 41.77
CA ILE A 812 -47.37 12.53 42.24
C ILE A 812 -48.84 12.60 42.73
N SER A 813 -49.71 11.64 42.35
CA SER A 813 -51.14 11.60 42.74
C SER A 813 -51.75 10.19 42.87
N ASN A 814 -51.63 9.51 44.01
CA ASN A 814 -52.13 8.13 44.23
C ASN A 814 -53.57 8.05 44.82
N SER A 815 -54.52 7.25 44.24
CA SER A 815 -55.92 7.02 44.73
C SER A 815 -56.25 5.51 44.97
N ALA A 816 -57.17 5.14 45.89
CA ALA A 816 -57.41 3.74 46.36
C ALA A 816 -58.82 3.11 46.08
N THR A 817 -58.90 1.79 45.78
CA THR A 817 -60.09 0.97 45.40
C THR A 817 -60.45 -0.17 46.42
N GLY A 818 -61.68 -0.74 46.39
CA GLY A 818 -62.17 -1.81 47.31
C GLY A 818 -63.23 -2.80 46.74
N THR A 819 -63.62 -3.89 47.45
CA THR A 819 -64.59 -4.93 46.99
C THR A 819 -65.55 -5.45 48.09
N VAL A 820 -66.84 -5.68 47.76
CA VAL A 820 -67.89 -6.26 48.62
C VAL A 820 -68.50 -7.52 47.97
N THR A 821 -69.03 -8.48 48.76
CA THR A 821 -69.63 -9.73 48.27
C THR A 821 -70.95 -10.08 48.98
N PHE A 822 -71.93 -10.61 48.23
CA PHE A 822 -73.27 -11.02 48.67
C PHE A 822 -73.52 -12.50 48.30
N GLN A 823 -73.78 -13.34 49.29
CA GLN A 823 -74.07 -14.77 49.13
C GLN A 823 -74.90 -15.26 50.32
N GLN A 824 -75.95 -16.06 50.07
CA GLN A 824 -76.90 -16.46 51.10
C GLN A 824 -76.20 -17.19 52.27
N GLY A 825 -76.34 -16.67 53.48
CA GLY A 825 -75.71 -17.17 54.71
C GLY A 825 -74.27 -16.70 54.95
N VAL A 826 -73.67 -15.91 54.04
CA VAL A 826 -72.32 -15.35 54.19
C VAL A 826 -72.40 -13.92 54.67
N ASN A 827 -71.62 -13.54 55.69
CA ASN A 827 -71.62 -12.21 56.28
C ASN A 827 -73.04 -11.74 56.70
N SER A 828 -73.86 -12.67 57.19
CA SER A 828 -75.28 -12.44 57.56
C SER A 828 -76.20 -12.05 56.40
N TYR A 829 -75.74 -12.12 55.14
CA TYR A 829 -76.56 -11.82 53.99
C TYR A 829 -77.64 -12.89 53.78
N THR A 830 -78.89 -12.48 53.66
CA THR A 830 -80.04 -13.41 53.53
C THR A 830 -80.98 -13.05 52.37
N GLY A 831 -80.52 -12.19 51.45
CA GLY A 831 -81.32 -11.58 50.40
C GLY A 831 -81.33 -12.29 49.04
N ALA A 832 -80.70 -13.46 48.88
CA ALA A 832 -80.78 -14.19 47.61
C ALA A 832 -82.16 -14.85 47.45
N LYS A 833 -82.72 -14.74 46.25
CA LYS A 833 -84.04 -15.29 45.86
C LYS A 833 -83.92 -15.95 44.50
N ASP A 834 -84.49 -17.13 44.34
CA ASP A 834 -84.50 -17.82 43.06
C ASP A 834 -85.74 -18.71 42.86
N VAL A 835 -86.02 -19.04 41.59
CA VAL A 835 -87.15 -19.89 41.18
C VAL A 835 -86.98 -20.38 39.74
N SER A 836 -87.50 -21.57 39.41
CA SER A 836 -87.56 -22.10 38.04
C SER A 836 -88.98 -22.09 37.45
N LEU A 837 -89.10 -21.67 36.19
CA LEU A 837 -90.35 -21.54 35.43
C LEU A 837 -90.45 -22.70 34.43
N THR A 838 -91.51 -23.53 34.46
CA THR A 838 -91.68 -24.69 33.56
C THR A 838 -92.88 -24.55 32.62
N SER A 839 -92.65 -24.76 31.32
CA SER A 839 -93.69 -24.75 30.28
C SER A 839 -94.53 -26.04 30.19
N GLN A 840 -94.14 -27.12 30.88
CA GLN A 840 -94.83 -28.42 30.83
C GLN A 840 -96.28 -28.35 31.34
N TYR A 841 -96.52 -27.45 32.29
CA TYR A 841 -97.85 -27.21 32.83
C TYR A 841 -98.40 -25.96 32.13
N SER A 842 -99.15 -26.15 31.04
CA SER A 842 -99.74 -25.06 30.24
C SER A 842 -100.88 -24.29 30.95
N GLY A 843 -101.06 -24.50 32.27
CA GLY A 843 -101.96 -23.74 33.15
C GLY A 843 -101.24 -23.16 34.37
N ASN A 844 -101.92 -22.28 35.11
CA ASN A 844 -101.37 -21.60 36.31
C ASN A 844 -100.82 -22.59 37.35
N GLY A 845 -99.51 -22.53 37.63
CA GLY A 845 -98.94 -23.04 38.89
C GLY A 845 -97.98 -24.24 38.84
N GLY A 846 -97.21 -24.44 37.78
CA GLY A 846 -96.07 -25.36 37.80
C GLY A 846 -94.76 -24.63 38.13
N ASN A 847 -94.35 -24.55 39.40
CA ASN A 847 -92.95 -24.27 39.76
C ASN A 847 -92.32 -25.53 40.32
N ILE A 848 -91.02 -25.68 40.12
CA ILE A 848 -90.22 -26.67 40.83
C ILE A 848 -89.42 -25.93 41.91
N ILE A 849 -89.91 -25.95 43.15
CA ILE A 849 -89.12 -25.52 44.31
C ILE A 849 -88.48 -26.77 44.90
N SER A 850 -87.31 -27.15 44.37
CA SER A 850 -86.63 -28.41 44.71
C SER A 850 -85.15 -28.21 45.02
N GLY A 851 -84.77 -27.21 45.84
CA GLY A 851 -83.39 -27.00 46.32
C GLY A 851 -82.30 -26.90 45.24
N THR A 852 -82.71 -26.83 43.97
CA THR A 852 -81.88 -26.84 42.77
C THR A 852 -82.72 -26.19 41.70
N LEU A 853 -82.20 -25.12 41.12
CA LEU A 853 -82.78 -24.46 39.97
C LEU A 853 -82.46 -25.29 38.72
N LYS A 854 -83.36 -25.32 37.74
CA LYS A 854 -83.15 -26.08 36.50
C LYS A 854 -83.27 -25.18 35.29
N VAL A 855 -82.43 -25.44 34.30
CA VAL A 855 -82.58 -24.88 32.95
C VAL A 855 -82.61 -26.03 31.95
N PHE A 856 -83.66 -26.09 31.12
CA PHE A 856 -83.94 -27.22 30.24
C PHE A 856 -84.63 -26.77 28.95
N ASP A 857 -84.26 -27.30 27.80
CA ASP A 857 -84.99 -27.11 26.53
C ASP A 857 -85.10 -28.42 25.74
N GLN A 858 -86.32 -28.84 25.41
CA GLN A 858 -86.67 -30.02 24.61
C GLN A 858 -87.67 -29.69 23.50
N THR A 859 -87.58 -28.49 22.92
CA THR A 859 -88.53 -27.99 21.90
C THR A 859 -88.54 -28.78 20.58
N SER A 860 -87.59 -29.68 20.35
CA SER A 860 -87.49 -30.53 19.14
C SER A 860 -88.25 -31.88 19.20
N GLN A 861 -88.96 -32.18 20.29
CA GLN A 861 -89.77 -33.41 20.43
C GLN A 861 -91.28 -33.16 20.27
N THR A 862 -92.05 -34.24 20.03
CA THR A 862 -93.51 -34.18 19.76
C THR A 862 -94.35 -33.49 20.85
N THR A 863 -93.84 -33.41 22.09
CA THR A 863 -94.35 -32.54 23.17
C THR A 863 -93.22 -31.64 23.67
N PRO A 864 -93.08 -30.41 23.16
CA PRO A 864 -91.97 -29.52 23.50
C PRO A 864 -92.06 -29.04 24.96
N TYR A 865 -90.93 -29.05 25.66
CA TYR A 865 -90.84 -28.67 27.08
C TYR A 865 -89.57 -27.86 27.38
N GLU A 866 -89.74 -26.67 27.97
CA GLU A 866 -88.70 -25.73 28.41
C GLU A 866 -88.82 -25.35 29.90
N ILE A 867 -87.68 -25.19 30.59
CA ILE A 867 -87.54 -24.65 31.95
C ILE A 867 -86.49 -23.53 31.96
N ASP A 868 -86.85 -22.38 32.52
CA ASP A 868 -85.93 -21.25 32.74
C ASP A 868 -85.76 -20.95 34.23
N SER A 869 -84.69 -20.27 34.63
CA SER A 869 -84.43 -19.95 36.04
C SER A 869 -84.19 -18.47 36.28
N LEU A 870 -84.79 -17.96 37.36
CA LEU A 870 -84.67 -16.58 37.82
C LEU A 870 -83.83 -16.53 39.09
N LEU A 871 -82.98 -15.51 39.22
CA LEU A 871 -82.15 -15.26 40.39
C LEU A 871 -82.05 -13.76 40.70
N ARG A 872 -82.25 -13.36 41.96
CA ARG A 872 -82.18 -11.97 42.43
C ARG A 872 -81.46 -11.87 43.78
N PHE A 873 -80.67 -10.81 43.95
CA PHE A 873 -79.97 -10.48 45.20
C PHE A 873 -80.55 -9.19 45.77
N ASP A 874 -81.43 -9.29 46.75
CA ASP A 874 -82.06 -8.14 47.41
C ASP A 874 -81.09 -7.50 48.43
N SER A 875 -81.27 -6.22 48.73
CA SER A 875 -80.51 -5.49 49.76
C SER A 875 -78.98 -5.45 49.55
N ILE A 876 -78.52 -5.27 48.30
CA ILE A 876 -77.09 -5.05 47.99
C ILE A 876 -76.66 -3.61 48.26
N SER A 877 -75.42 -3.40 48.72
CA SER A 877 -74.88 -2.05 49.01
C SER A 877 -73.34 -1.97 48.94
N ILE A 878 -72.79 -0.87 48.42
CA ILE A 878 -71.36 -0.52 48.53
C ILE A 878 -71.19 0.74 49.40
N PRO A 879 -69.97 1.08 49.88
CA PRO A 879 -69.75 2.29 50.67
C PRO A 879 -70.24 3.57 49.99
N ALA A 880 -70.78 4.49 50.77
CA ALA A 880 -71.40 5.71 50.27
C ALA A 880 -70.41 6.55 49.43
N GLY A 881 -70.89 7.08 48.29
CA GLY A 881 -70.11 7.91 47.37
C GLY A 881 -69.17 7.15 46.43
N LYS A 882 -69.14 5.81 46.50
CA LYS A 882 -68.34 4.97 45.61
C LYS A 882 -69.13 4.52 44.39
N THR A 883 -68.42 4.26 43.29
CA THR A 883 -69.02 3.78 42.04
C THR A 883 -68.57 2.36 41.72
N VAL A 884 -69.41 1.60 41.03
CA VAL A 884 -69.11 0.23 40.61
C VAL A 884 -68.07 0.26 39.50
N ALA A 885 -66.88 -0.28 39.79
CA ALA A 885 -65.84 -0.51 38.80
C ALA A 885 -66.10 -1.81 38.02
N SER A 886 -66.53 -2.88 38.71
CA SER A 886 -66.96 -4.13 38.08
C SER A 886 -67.89 -4.94 39.00
N ALA A 887 -68.68 -5.85 38.42
CA ALA A 887 -69.55 -6.76 39.16
C ALA A 887 -69.52 -8.17 38.55
N LYS A 888 -69.52 -9.20 39.41
CA LYS A 888 -69.39 -10.60 39.00
C LYS A 888 -70.38 -11.50 39.73
N LEU A 889 -71.17 -12.27 38.99
CA LEU A 889 -72.05 -13.32 39.48
C LEU A 889 -71.38 -14.69 39.32
N THR A 890 -71.10 -15.36 40.43
CA THR A 890 -70.57 -16.72 40.45
C THR A 890 -71.70 -17.71 40.71
N LEU A 891 -71.85 -18.71 39.85
CA LEU A 891 -72.83 -19.78 39.95
C LEU A 891 -72.13 -21.14 39.95
N LYS A 892 -72.62 -22.08 40.76
CA LYS A 892 -72.25 -23.49 40.61
C LYS A 892 -73.36 -24.22 39.86
N MET A 893 -72.98 -25.00 38.86
CA MET A 893 -73.92 -25.70 37.98
C MET A 893 -73.46 -27.14 37.75
N ASN A 894 -74.39 -28.08 37.65
CA ASN A 894 -74.16 -29.44 37.21
C ASN A 894 -74.78 -29.64 35.83
N THR A 895 -74.00 -30.11 34.85
CA THR A 895 -74.49 -30.38 33.49
C THR A 895 -74.15 -31.79 33.05
N TRP A 896 -75.03 -32.40 32.23
CA TRP A 896 -74.78 -33.71 31.60
C TRP A 896 -74.47 -33.61 30.10
N ALA A 897 -74.41 -32.39 29.58
CA ALA A 897 -74.01 -32.09 28.20
C ALA A 897 -72.84 -31.11 28.17
N THR A 898 -72.20 -31.00 27.01
CA THR A 898 -71.11 -30.06 26.73
C THR A 898 -71.35 -29.34 25.41
N GLY A 899 -70.65 -28.23 25.18
CA GLY A 899 -70.65 -27.51 23.91
C GLY A 899 -71.92 -26.69 23.64
N PHE A 900 -72.72 -26.40 24.68
CA PHE A 900 -73.87 -25.51 24.58
C PHE A 900 -73.61 -24.19 25.30
N THR A 901 -74.46 -23.23 24.96
CA THR A 901 -74.42 -21.88 25.49
C THR A 901 -75.71 -21.61 26.26
N MET A 902 -75.59 -20.98 27.42
CA MET A 902 -76.73 -20.37 28.09
C MET A 902 -76.71 -18.86 27.89
N GLU A 903 -77.90 -18.28 27.90
CA GLU A 903 -78.11 -16.85 27.83
C GLU A 903 -78.68 -16.35 29.16
N GLY A 904 -78.32 -15.12 29.49
CA GLY A 904 -78.76 -14.41 30.67
C GLY A 904 -79.33 -13.04 30.30
N ARG A 905 -80.44 -12.66 30.91
CA ARG A 905 -81.11 -11.37 30.67
C ARG A 905 -81.34 -10.65 31.99
N TYR A 906 -81.19 -9.33 31.99
CA TYR A 906 -81.47 -8.51 33.17
C TYR A 906 -82.97 -8.23 33.24
N MET A 907 -83.62 -8.68 34.30
CA MET A 907 -85.04 -8.50 34.47
C MET A 907 -85.36 -7.03 34.74
N GLN A 908 -86.48 -6.56 34.21
CA GLN A 908 -87.00 -5.22 34.45
C GLN A 908 -88.37 -5.25 35.12
N THR A 909 -89.11 -6.35 34.98
CA THR A 909 -90.44 -6.49 35.55
C THR A 909 -90.44 -7.41 36.76
N ASP A 910 -91.06 -6.94 37.84
CA ASP A 910 -91.02 -7.59 39.15
C ASP A 910 -91.76 -8.93 39.18
N TYR A 911 -91.25 -9.86 39.98
CA TYR A 911 -91.82 -11.18 40.19
C TYR A 911 -91.71 -11.59 41.65
N ASP A 912 -92.60 -12.50 42.06
CA ASP A 912 -92.63 -13.04 43.41
C ASP A 912 -92.22 -14.52 43.40
N PRO A 913 -90.96 -14.85 43.77
CA PRO A 913 -90.48 -16.23 43.79
C PRO A 913 -91.13 -17.07 44.90
N THR A 914 -91.82 -16.45 45.85
CA THR A 914 -92.55 -17.16 46.93
C THR A 914 -93.99 -17.48 46.57
N TYR A 915 -94.50 -16.90 45.47
CA TYR A 915 -95.87 -17.11 45.05
C TYR A 915 -96.02 -18.53 44.48
N SER A 916 -96.85 -19.36 45.12
CA SER A 916 -97.04 -20.76 44.70
C SER A 916 -97.46 -20.95 43.23
N LEU A 917 -98.08 -19.94 42.60
CA LEU A 917 -98.45 -19.97 41.18
C LEU A 917 -97.57 -19.11 40.27
N ILE A 918 -96.36 -18.69 40.69
CA ILE A 918 -95.36 -18.22 39.71
C ILE A 918 -95.13 -19.36 38.69
N GLY A 919 -94.63 -19.08 37.50
CA GLY A 919 -94.39 -20.13 36.51
C GLY A 919 -94.39 -19.57 35.11
N TRP A 920 -94.57 -20.43 34.12
CA TRP A 920 -94.40 -20.06 32.71
C TRP A 920 -95.25 -18.85 32.28
N GLN A 921 -96.49 -18.74 32.77
CA GLN A 921 -97.40 -17.65 32.37
C GLN A 921 -97.51 -16.53 33.40
N ASN A 922 -97.32 -16.80 34.70
CA ASN A 922 -97.54 -15.82 35.76
C ASN A 922 -96.27 -15.48 36.48
N ARG A 923 -96.11 -14.20 36.81
CA ARG A 923 -94.96 -13.69 37.57
C ARG A 923 -95.26 -13.42 39.03
N LYS A 924 -96.54 -13.20 39.37
CA LYS A 924 -97.06 -13.05 40.75
C LYS A 924 -98.58 -13.10 40.75
N SER A 925 -99.19 -13.03 41.93
CA SER A 925 -100.66 -13.03 42.07
C SER A 925 -101.34 -11.99 41.18
N GLY A 926 -102.25 -12.45 40.32
CA GLY A 926 -103.02 -11.62 39.40
C GLY A 926 -102.24 -10.98 38.23
N ALA A 927 -100.96 -11.30 38.03
CA ALA A 927 -100.14 -10.68 36.98
C ALA A 927 -99.37 -11.71 36.13
N GLN A 928 -99.52 -11.59 34.82
CA GLN A 928 -98.84 -12.42 33.82
C GLN A 928 -97.52 -11.79 33.35
N TRP A 929 -96.64 -12.63 32.82
CA TRP A 929 -95.52 -12.18 31.98
C TRP A 929 -96.05 -11.58 30.68
N ALA A 930 -95.35 -10.60 30.11
CA ALA A 930 -95.72 -10.07 28.80
C ALA A 930 -95.52 -11.14 27.71
N THR A 931 -94.48 -11.97 27.85
CA THR A 931 -94.32 -13.20 27.07
C THR A 931 -93.99 -14.35 28.01
N ALA A 932 -94.63 -15.50 27.80
CA ALA A 932 -94.45 -16.66 28.65
C ALA A 932 -92.96 -17.08 28.75
N GLY A 933 -92.54 -17.53 29.92
CA GLY A 933 -91.13 -17.76 30.27
C GLY A 933 -90.35 -16.49 30.63
N ALA A 934 -91.05 -15.36 30.83
CA ALA A 934 -90.44 -14.05 31.06
C ALA A 934 -89.58 -13.53 29.89
N LYS A 935 -89.91 -13.93 28.65
CA LYS A 935 -89.11 -13.65 27.44
C LYS A 935 -89.52 -12.40 26.66
N GLY A 936 -90.36 -11.51 27.22
CA GLY A 936 -90.82 -10.29 26.54
C GLY A 936 -89.76 -9.18 26.52
N SER A 937 -89.16 -8.92 25.37
CA SER A 937 -88.09 -7.90 25.24
C SER A 937 -88.59 -6.49 25.51
N GLY A 938 -87.90 -5.76 26.39
CA GLY A 938 -88.23 -4.38 26.74
C GLY A 938 -89.43 -4.23 27.68
N THR A 939 -90.14 -5.32 27.97
CA THR A 939 -91.28 -5.36 28.89
C THR A 939 -90.97 -6.21 30.12
N ASP A 940 -90.47 -7.43 29.95
CA ASP A 940 -90.11 -8.34 31.05
C ASP A 940 -88.64 -8.19 31.44
N TYR A 941 -87.75 -8.04 30.45
CA TYR A 941 -86.32 -7.82 30.63
C TYR A 941 -85.81 -6.59 29.86
N VAL A 942 -84.66 -6.06 30.26
CA VAL A 942 -84.05 -4.85 29.68
C VAL A 942 -83.64 -5.11 28.22
N ALA A 943 -84.25 -4.39 27.28
CA ALA A 943 -83.97 -4.56 25.85
C ALA A 943 -82.49 -4.30 25.52
N GLY A 944 -81.89 -5.17 24.72
CA GLY A 944 -80.50 -5.06 24.27
C GLY A 944 -79.43 -5.31 25.35
N LYS A 945 -79.82 -5.71 26.56
CA LYS A 945 -78.90 -6.06 27.65
C LYS A 945 -79.07 -7.53 28.02
N SER A 946 -78.16 -8.35 27.50
CA SER A 946 -78.00 -9.76 27.85
C SER A 946 -76.53 -10.08 28.09
N PHE A 947 -76.26 -11.25 28.66
CA PHE A 947 -74.93 -11.80 28.80
C PHE A 947 -74.97 -13.28 28.43
N THR A 948 -73.91 -13.73 27.79
CA THR A 948 -73.79 -15.12 27.34
C THR A 948 -72.85 -15.89 28.26
N ILE A 949 -73.22 -17.13 28.59
CA ILE A 949 -72.44 -18.04 29.43
C ILE A 949 -71.89 -19.15 28.54
N ASN A 950 -70.61 -19.05 28.17
CA ASN A 950 -69.94 -19.88 27.16
C ASN A 950 -68.91 -20.87 27.74
N SER A 951 -69.22 -21.52 28.87
CA SER A 951 -68.20 -22.23 29.66
C SER A 951 -68.48 -23.71 29.92
N PHE A 952 -69.44 -24.33 29.23
CA PHE A 952 -69.81 -25.72 29.44
C PHE A 952 -69.02 -26.68 28.55
N THR A 953 -67.74 -26.87 28.86
CA THR A 953 -66.83 -27.77 28.12
C THR A 953 -66.76 -29.19 28.70
N ALA A 954 -67.31 -29.41 29.90
CA ALA A 954 -67.30 -30.70 30.59
C ALA A 954 -68.63 -30.96 31.32
N THR A 955 -68.97 -32.25 31.49
CA THR A 955 -70.11 -32.69 32.31
C THR A 955 -69.74 -32.74 33.80
N GLY A 956 -70.71 -32.60 34.69
CA GLY A 956 -70.54 -32.57 36.14
C GLY A 956 -70.59 -31.15 36.72
N ASP A 957 -70.18 -31.01 37.99
CA ASP A 957 -70.16 -29.74 38.71
C ASP A 957 -69.12 -28.78 38.14
N GLN A 958 -69.53 -27.54 37.86
CA GLN A 958 -68.72 -26.44 37.35
C GLN A 958 -69.04 -25.16 38.12
N VAL A 959 -68.02 -24.35 38.41
CA VAL A 959 -68.20 -23.00 38.97
C VAL A 959 -67.95 -22.00 37.85
N ILE A 960 -68.98 -21.23 37.52
CA ILE A 960 -68.97 -20.29 36.41
C ILE A 960 -69.06 -18.87 36.95
N ASP A 961 -68.10 -18.04 36.50
CA ASP A 961 -68.03 -16.63 36.84
C ASP A 961 -68.54 -15.79 35.66
N ILE A 962 -69.58 -15.01 35.92
CA ILE A 962 -70.29 -14.22 34.92
C ILE A 962 -70.06 -12.75 35.24
N THR A 963 -69.42 -12.03 34.33
CA THR A 963 -69.30 -10.57 34.45
C THR A 963 -70.63 -9.92 34.14
N LEU A 964 -71.15 -9.15 35.09
CA LEU A 964 -72.37 -8.38 34.90
C LEU A 964 -72.04 -6.97 34.42
N ASP A 965 -72.96 -6.36 33.65
CA ASP A 965 -72.84 -4.97 33.22
C ASP A 965 -72.79 -4.04 34.45
N PRO A 966 -71.66 -3.35 34.70
CA PRO A 966 -71.49 -2.53 35.89
C PRO A 966 -72.47 -1.36 35.94
N THR A 967 -72.96 -0.87 34.81
CA THR A 967 -73.94 0.22 34.76
C THR A 967 -75.31 -0.23 35.25
N ILE A 968 -75.72 -1.46 34.93
CA ILE A 968 -76.97 -2.04 35.42
C ILE A 968 -76.88 -2.30 36.93
N VAL A 969 -75.76 -2.85 37.40
CA VAL A 969 -75.55 -3.11 38.83
C VAL A 969 -75.43 -1.82 39.64
N GLN A 970 -74.81 -0.77 39.08
CA GLN A 970 -74.84 0.57 39.66
C GLN A 970 -76.27 1.11 39.74
N GLY A 971 -77.10 0.84 38.74
CA GLY A 971 -78.54 1.13 38.74
C GLY A 971 -79.27 0.44 39.91
N TRP A 972 -79.00 -0.84 40.15
CA TRP A 972 -79.56 -1.59 41.27
C TRP A 972 -79.17 -1.01 42.63
N LEU A 973 -77.95 -0.51 42.78
CA LEU A 973 -77.49 0.12 44.02
C LEU A 973 -78.09 1.52 44.23
N THR A 974 -78.27 2.27 43.15
CA THR A 974 -78.79 3.64 43.21
C THR A 974 -80.31 3.69 43.37
N THR A 975 -81.02 2.77 42.70
CA THR A 975 -82.47 2.63 42.77
C THR A 975 -82.84 1.16 43.01
N PRO A 976 -82.84 0.69 44.27
CA PRO A 976 -83.04 -0.73 44.60
C PRO A 976 -84.31 -1.38 44.02
N SER A 977 -85.40 -0.64 43.79
CA SER A 977 -86.61 -1.18 43.16
C SER A 977 -86.43 -1.55 41.67
N THR A 978 -85.33 -1.14 41.03
CA THR A 978 -84.99 -1.56 39.66
C THR A 978 -84.28 -2.90 39.61
N ASN A 979 -83.79 -3.39 40.76
CA ASN A 979 -83.19 -4.71 40.85
C ASN A 979 -84.30 -5.76 40.78
N GLN A 980 -84.50 -6.32 39.60
CA GLN A 980 -85.39 -7.46 39.39
C GLN A 980 -84.61 -8.74 39.13
N GLY A 981 -83.28 -8.73 39.32
CA GLY A 981 -82.43 -9.89 39.13
C GLY A 981 -82.20 -10.25 37.66
N VAL A 982 -81.88 -11.52 37.42
CA VAL A 982 -81.53 -12.05 36.11
C VAL A 982 -82.34 -13.31 35.80
N LEU A 983 -82.71 -13.45 34.53
CA LEU A 983 -83.22 -14.69 33.94
C LEU A 983 -82.08 -15.43 33.28
N LEU A 984 -82.03 -16.74 33.48
CA LEU A 984 -81.06 -17.68 32.92
C LEU A 984 -81.83 -18.73 32.13
N TYR A 985 -81.51 -18.89 30.86
CA TYR A 985 -82.22 -19.77 29.94
C TYR A 985 -81.31 -20.30 28.81
N ILE A 986 -81.82 -21.23 28.00
CA ILE A 986 -81.16 -21.73 26.79
C ILE A 986 -82.01 -21.32 25.58
N ASP A 987 -81.41 -20.68 24.57
CA ASP A 987 -82.15 -20.07 23.44
C ASP A 987 -82.08 -20.93 22.14
N ASN A 988 -81.86 -22.25 22.23
CA ASN A 988 -81.59 -23.10 21.05
C ASN A 988 -82.10 -24.54 21.24
N PRO A 989 -82.88 -25.12 20.28
CA PRO A 989 -83.71 -26.31 20.48
C PRO A 989 -82.90 -27.61 20.43
N THR A 990 -82.08 -27.84 21.46
CA THR A 990 -81.31 -29.07 21.66
C THR A 990 -81.63 -29.64 23.02
N ASN A 991 -81.95 -30.94 23.09
CA ASN A 991 -82.45 -31.65 24.27
C ASN A 991 -81.41 -31.66 25.43
N ILE A 992 -81.26 -30.54 26.13
CA ILE A 992 -80.19 -30.27 27.10
C ILE A 992 -80.80 -29.86 28.43
N ALA A 993 -80.32 -30.50 29.51
CA ALA A 993 -80.68 -30.22 30.89
C ALA A 993 -79.43 -29.87 31.71
N LEU A 994 -79.54 -28.86 32.56
CA LEU A 994 -78.58 -28.58 33.63
C LEU A 994 -79.28 -28.10 34.89
N ASP A 995 -78.60 -28.34 36.01
CA ASP A 995 -79.02 -27.96 37.34
C ASP A 995 -78.10 -26.84 37.85
N ILE A 996 -78.68 -25.73 38.33
CA ILE A 996 -77.98 -24.65 39.03
C ILE A 996 -78.26 -24.84 40.52
N TYR A 997 -77.22 -24.84 41.35
CA TYR A 997 -77.40 -24.94 42.80
C TYR A 997 -78.11 -23.69 43.33
N SER A 998 -79.20 -23.86 44.09
CA SER A 998 -80.04 -22.74 44.55
C SER A 998 -79.44 -22.03 45.76
N ALA A 999 -80.02 -20.88 46.13
CA ALA A 999 -79.66 -20.12 47.32
C ALA A 999 -79.89 -20.91 48.63
N GLU A 1000 -80.72 -21.95 48.61
CA GLU A 1000 -81.03 -22.83 49.73
C GLU A 1000 -80.13 -24.07 49.81
N ASP A 1001 -79.17 -24.25 48.90
CA ASP A 1001 -78.30 -25.44 48.91
C ASP A 1001 -77.66 -25.66 50.29
N ALA A 1002 -77.58 -26.92 50.74
CA ALA A 1002 -77.06 -27.23 52.07
C ALA A 1002 -75.59 -26.81 52.23
N THR A 1003 -74.83 -26.73 51.13
CA THR A 1003 -73.43 -26.31 51.13
C THR A 1003 -73.33 -24.84 50.70
N THR A 1004 -73.00 -23.95 51.65
CA THR A 1004 -72.92 -22.50 51.39
C THR A 1004 -72.05 -22.13 50.18
N ALA A 1005 -70.95 -22.84 49.95
CA ALA A 1005 -70.03 -22.56 48.84
C ALA A 1005 -70.64 -22.82 47.45
N ASN A 1006 -71.66 -23.67 47.35
CA ASN A 1006 -72.35 -23.96 46.08
C ASN A 1006 -73.37 -22.88 45.72
N ARG A 1007 -73.80 -22.07 46.69
CA ARG A 1007 -74.87 -21.08 46.51
C ARG A 1007 -74.41 -19.93 45.60
N PRO A 1008 -75.32 -19.32 44.82
CA PRO A 1008 -75.00 -18.16 44.00
C PRO A 1008 -74.37 -17.00 44.79
N LYS A 1009 -73.36 -16.34 44.19
CA LYS A 1009 -72.60 -15.25 44.82
C LYS A 1009 -72.42 -14.05 43.90
N LEU A 1010 -72.74 -12.85 44.37
CA LEU A 1010 -72.48 -11.58 43.67
C LEU A 1010 -71.34 -10.81 44.33
N SER A 1011 -70.28 -10.48 43.59
CA SER A 1011 -69.16 -9.64 44.05
C SER A 1011 -69.12 -8.31 43.29
N ILE A 1012 -68.94 -7.19 44.00
CA ILE A 1012 -68.91 -5.83 43.45
C ILE A 1012 -67.62 -5.13 43.87
N THR A 1013 -66.81 -4.70 42.91
CA THR A 1013 -65.60 -3.89 43.12
C THR A 1013 -65.93 -2.42 42.89
N TYR A 1014 -65.50 -1.54 43.79
CA TYR A 1014 -65.82 -0.11 43.79
C TYR A 1014 -64.58 0.79 43.88
N GLN A 1015 -64.71 2.01 43.37
CA GLN A 1015 -63.68 3.04 43.38
C GLN A 1015 -64.21 4.41 43.78
#